data_AF-A0A2M7TXS8-F1
#
_entry.id   AF-A0A2M7TXS8-F1
#
_cell.length_a   1.000
_cell.length_b   1.000
_cell.length_c   1.000
_cell.angle_alpha   90.00
_cell.angle_beta   90.00
_cell.angle_gamma   90.00
#
_symmetry.space_group_name_H-M   'P 1'
#
loop_
_entity.id
_entity.type
_entity.pdbx_description
1 polymer ?
#
loop_
_entity_poly.entity_id
_entity_poly.type
_entity_poly.pdbx_seq_one_letter_code
_entity_poly.pdbx_strand_id
1 'polypeptide(L)'
;MKQNESITFGQYIKLHKAGSSIYSHLPKSRVSFDISRAANMRKCHQMVRDNTPLSPEQQSSYLSYAVCAKSWDKLTRREFDRLKEIYGEAVVKIMMVDVNFAKWLHNNSDMRNVITSGGACALESIDTRALAILKQRNQKASLIIPQYIKEIALRAPTWTQVTGALIPRYGLNIMYDETFPWYLRMEDYGLQDAESVTQQIYDGIFQSVRRYVRLFDPNSKTISLPFTELNLQSKGLIRKWSTIVEPYLRALEKKYGLEHYGHNSNDQLKAWVMYTYFGPEILSCVKKYIEEKYPALYKEYNVNKATIHIRGKQIDHLDTERSNAWMHSVILKQKDSKLLLDRKKSLLTPFHCQEVAQLQWLFEHGHSLQSGLAGFLDSNYQGRLLHEESVHPRAIFKEKISGNLSSKFFDSPLRLNSHNVAETVQFLERFKQLNSISISKNFLLEFQHIKRKAENINRKIAVLEDFISVFVLIEKFFNVKSKNKTSPQMLDILPVSIKILTKMKKICIKRFNNDAYLKRKLGLSDTQSIDVATYIKDFFDTLQKGRKGKTTINVSKYIMFIKFVQEKSPLIVKQSQQRMLKLIKEKNITDKTSQELMTTVSDNIIYRDIDELATYTNILPLNENYFVTYMQQLLFIKSVRDAYIDMEKIESSRKILKNEKEERIVEIIQKIFPVIEDSIRFIMLGGDYPWDSRFKYQYGVS
;
A
#
# COMPACT_ATOMS: atom_id res chain seq x y z
N MET A 1 -18.68 -34.10 2.69
CA MET A 1 -18.03 -32.78 2.56
C MET A 1 -19.08 -31.70 2.84
N LYS A 2 -18.88 -30.85 3.86
CA LYS A 2 -19.74 -29.66 4.02
C LYS A 2 -19.42 -28.72 2.85
N GLN A 3 -20.41 -28.40 2.02
CA GLN A 3 -20.25 -27.40 0.97
C GLN A 3 -19.67 -26.13 1.61
N ASN A 4 -18.63 -25.55 1.01
CA ASN A 4 -18.19 -24.20 1.36
C ASN A 4 -19.43 -23.30 1.29
N GLU A 5 -19.88 -22.78 2.44
CA GLU A 5 -21.03 -21.89 2.49
C GLU A 5 -20.81 -20.73 1.52
N SER A 6 -21.71 -20.63 0.55
CA SER A 6 -21.62 -19.62 -0.48
C SER A 6 -21.91 -18.24 0.08
N ILE A 7 -21.25 -17.20 -0.45
CA ILE A 7 -21.28 -15.84 0.10
C ILE A 7 -22.71 -15.31 0.31
N THR A 8 -22.99 -14.77 1.49
CA THR A 8 -24.26 -14.11 1.81
C THR A 8 -24.19 -12.61 1.50
N PHE A 9 -25.35 -11.97 1.32
CA PHE A 9 -25.42 -10.52 1.13
C PHE A 9 -24.76 -9.75 2.30
N GLY A 10 -24.93 -10.22 3.54
CA GLY A 10 -24.28 -9.63 4.71
C GLY A 10 -22.75 -9.71 4.66
N GLN A 11 -22.19 -10.84 4.20
CA GLN A 11 -20.74 -10.99 4.00
C GLN A 11 -20.23 -10.12 2.85
N TYR A 12 -20.97 -10.04 1.74
CA TYR A 12 -20.67 -9.14 0.63
C TYR A 12 -20.54 -7.68 1.09
N ILE A 13 -21.50 -7.19 1.88
CA ILE A 13 -21.45 -5.83 2.44
C ILE A 13 -20.27 -5.65 3.40
N LYS A 14 -19.98 -6.63 4.27
CA LYS A 14 -18.82 -6.58 5.18
C LYS A 14 -17.50 -6.50 4.41
N LEU A 15 -17.35 -7.30 3.35
CA LEU A 15 -16.15 -7.32 2.52
C LEU A 15 -15.89 -5.97 1.86
N HIS A 16 -16.89 -5.40 1.18
CA HIS A 16 -16.73 -4.11 0.52
C HIS A 16 -16.51 -2.95 1.50
N LYS A 17 -17.10 -3.02 2.71
CA LYS A 17 -16.79 -2.08 3.79
C LYS A 17 -15.35 -2.19 4.27
N ALA A 18 -14.82 -3.40 4.43
CA ALA A 18 -13.41 -3.61 4.78
C ALA A 18 -12.49 -3.02 3.70
N GLY A 19 -12.76 -3.31 2.42
CA GLY A 19 -12.01 -2.71 1.32
C GLY A 19 -12.08 -1.18 1.32
N SER A 20 -13.27 -0.60 1.50
CA SER A 20 -13.43 0.85 1.61
C SER A 20 -12.70 1.47 2.82
N SER A 21 -12.63 0.74 3.94
CA SER A 21 -11.96 1.17 5.17
C SER A 21 -10.44 1.25 4.97
N ILE A 22 -9.84 0.20 4.40
CA ILE A 22 -8.40 0.13 4.09
C ILE A 22 -7.95 1.33 3.23
N TYR A 23 -8.76 1.73 2.24
CA TYR A 23 -8.42 2.87 1.37
C TYR A 23 -8.90 4.23 1.88
N SER A 24 -9.69 4.29 2.96
CA SER A 24 -10.21 5.54 3.52
C SER A 24 -9.10 6.47 4.04
N HIS A 25 -7.96 5.90 4.44
CA HIS A 25 -6.78 6.64 4.90
C HIS A 25 -6.01 7.35 3.79
N LEU A 26 -6.35 7.12 2.52
CA LEU A 26 -5.79 7.80 1.35
C LEU A 26 -6.91 8.42 0.50
N PRO A 27 -7.60 9.48 0.98
CA PRO A 27 -8.76 10.07 0.30
C PRO A 27 -8.41 10.68 -1.08
N LYS A 28 -7.13 10.98 -1.32
CA LYS A 28 -6.63 11.47 -2.62
C LYS A 28 -6.14 10.35 -3.54
N SER A 29 -6.24 9.09 -3.12
CA SER A 29 -5.84 7.95 -3.95
C SER A 29 -6.87 7.69 -5.05
N ARG A 30 -6.41 7.05 -6.14
CA ARG A 30 -7.28 6.65 -7.25
C ARG A 30 -8.30 5.62 -6.81
N VAL A 31 -7.92 4.62 -6.02
CA VAL A 31 -8.84 3.58 -5.56
C VAL A 31 -9.91 4.17 -4.64
N SER A 32 -9.58 5.11 -3.75
CA SER A 32 -10.59 5.82 -2.94
C SER A 32 -11.59 6.57 -3.84
N PHE A 33 -11.08 7.24 -4.89
CA PHE A 33 -11.91 7.84 -5.91
C PHE A 33 -12.76 6.80 -6.67
N ASP A 34 -12.19 5.67 -7.10
CA ASP A 34 -12.87 4.64 -7.88
C ASP A 34 -13.98 3.93 -7.06
N ILE A 35 -13.77 3.74 -5.75
CA ILE A 35 -14.79 3.24 -4.81
C ILE A 35 -15.98 4.21 -4.71
N SER A 36 -15.71 5.51 -4.64
CA SER A 36 -16.76 6.56 -4.56
C SER A 36 -17.32 6.97 -5.93
N ARG A 37 -16.64 6.60 -7.02
CA ARG A 37 -16.91 7.08 -8.39
C ARG A 37 -18.32 6.76 -8.84
N ALA A 38 -18.81 5.55 -8.61
CA ALA A 38 -20.17 5.16 -9.03
C ALA A 38 -21.27 6.06 -8.42
N ALA A 39 -21.14 6.44 -7.15
CA ALA A 39 -22.07 7.35 -6.50
C ALA A 39 -21.98 8.78 -7.10
N ASN A 40 -20.75 9.27 -7.31
CA ASN A 40 -20.51 10.57 -7.93
C ASN A 40 -21.01 10.64 -9.37
N MET A 41 -20.81 9.57 -10.14
CA MET A 41 -21.28 9.43 -11.52
C MET A 41 -22.81 9.49 -11.59
N ARG A 42 -23.52 8.76 -10.72
CA ARG A 42 -24.98 8.83 -10.67
C ARG A 42 -25.47 10.24 -10.34
N LYS A 43 -24.86 10.88 -9.35
CA LYS A 43 -25.18 12.27 -8.98
C LYS A 43 -24.92 13.23 -10.15
N CYS A 44 -23.78 13.06 -10.83
CA CYS A 44 -23.41 13.81 -12.02
C CYS A 44 -24.48 13.67 -13.12
N HIS A 45 -24.88 12.43 -13.44
CA HIS A 45 -25.92 12.17 -14.44
C HIS A 45 -27.27 12.84 -14.08
N GLN A 46 -27.69 12.79 -12.81
CA GLN A 46 -28.90 13.44 -12.33
C GLN A 46 -28.81 14.97 -12.47
N MET A 47 -27.72 15.57 -11.98
CA MET A 47 -27.51 17.02 -12.02
C MET A 47 -27.48 17.57 -13.45
N VAL A 48 -26.87 16.85 -14.40
CA VAL A 48 -26.88 17.23 -15.82
C VAL A 48 -28.30 17.22 -16.38
N ARG A 49 -29.10 16.19 -16.06
CA ARG A 49 -30.51 16.11 -16.49
C ARG A 49 -31.35 17.24 -15.89
N ASP A 50 -31.03 17.64 -14.67
CA ASP A 50 -31.70 18.74 -13.95
C ASP A 50 -31.13 20.13 -14.28
N ASN A 51 -30.25 20.24 -15.30
CA ASN A 51 -29.55 21.47 -15.68
C ASN A 51 -28.80 22.18 -14.53
N THR A 52 -28.32 21.39 -13.56
CA THR A 52 -27.57 21.89 -12.40
C THR A 52 -26.07 21.90 -12.69
N PRO A 53 -25.31 22.96 -12.30
CA PRO A 53 -23.86 23.01 -12.49
C PRO A 53 -23.13 21.87 -11.78
N LEU A 54 -22.13 21.28 -12.43
CA LEU A 54 -21.27 20.25 -11.85
C LEU A 54 -19.97 20.82 -11.27
N SER A 55 -19.45 20.20 -10.21
CA SER A 55 -18.07 20.43 -9.79
C SER A 55 -17.07 19.69 -10.70
N PRO A 56 -15.81 20.15 -10.82
CA PRO A 56 -14.78 19.44 -11.57
C PRO A 56 -14.57 17.98 -11.13
N GLU A 57 -14.76 17.68 -9.83
CA GLU A 57 -14.66 16.33 -9.26
C GLU A 57 -15.84 15.43 -9.68
N GLN A 58 -17.05 15.98 -9.78
CA GLN A 58 -18.22 15.25 -10.28
C GLN A 58 -18.09 14.97 -11.77
N GLN A 59 -17.57 15.94 -12.51
CA GLN A 59 -17.27 15.79 -13.92
C GLN A 59 -16.21 14.71 -14.17
N SER A 60 -15.11 14.72 -13.42
CA SER A 60 -14.06 13.70 -13.54
C SER A 60 -14.50 12.30 -13.08
N SER A 61 -15.63 12.21 -12.37
CA SER A 61 -16.22 10.93 -11.94
C SER A 61 -17.11 10.29 -13.01
N TYR A 62 -17.43 10.98 -14.10
CA TYR A 62 -18.29 10.44 -15.14
C TYR A 62 -17.60 9.32 -15.93
N LEU A 63 -18.28 8.17 -16.04
CA LEU A 63 -17.82 7.03 -16.84
C LEU A 63 -18.62 7.00 -18.13
N SER A 64 -18.04 7.45 -19.22
CA SER A 64 -18.75 7.63 -20.49
C SER A 64 -19.37 6.33 -21.03
N TYR A 65 -18.78 5.17 -20.70
CA TYR A 65 -19.26 3.85 -21.14
C TYR A 65 -20.33 3.21 -20.24
N ALA A 66 -20.64 3.82 -19.09
CA ALA A 66 -21.67 3.35 -18.18
C ALA A 66 -22.79 4.39 -18.12
N VAL A 67 -24.05 3.97 -18.05
CA VAL A 67 -25.18 4.90 -17.91
C VAL A 67 -25.80 4.74 -16.54
N CYS A 68 -25.86 5.84 -15.77
CA CYS A 68 -26.47 5.94 -14.44
C CYS A 68 -26.14 4.74 -13.52
N ALA A 69 -24.85 4.48 -13.31
CA ALA A 69 -24.40 3.30 -12.58
C ALA A 69 -24.93 3.22 -11.14
N LYS A 70 -25.03 1.99 -10.65
CA LYS A 70 -25.40 1.64 -9.28
C LYS A 70 -24.17 1.04 -8.60
N SER A 71 -23.74 1.65 -7.51
CA SER A 71 -22.63 1.18 -6.68
C SER A 71 -23.03 -0.04 -5.84
N TRP A 72 -22.02 -0.83 -5.43
CA TRP A 72 -22.17 -2.00 -4.57
C TRP A 72 -23.00 -1.74 -3.30
N ASP A 73 -22.84 -0.57 -2.66
CA ASP A 73 -23.53 -0.19 -1.41
C ASP A 73 -25.01 0.13 -1.62
N LYS A 74 -25.45 0.25 -2.87
CA LYS A 74 -26.85 0.50 -3.25
C LYS A 74 -27.54 -0.75 -3.79
N LEU A 75 -26.84 -1.86 -4.00
CA LEU A 75 -27.46 -3.11 -4.44
C LEU A 75 -28.43 -3.62 -3.38
N THR A 76 -29.62 -4.03 -3.83
CA THR A 76 -30.60 -4.71 -3.00
C THR A 76 -30.19 -6.17 -2.82
N ARG A 77 -30.71 -6.82 -1.76
CA ARG A 77 -30.49 -8.26 -1.55
C ARG A 77 -30.91 -9.09 -2.77
N ARG A 78 -32.05 -8.76 -3.39
CA ARG A 78 -32.53 -9.44 -4.61
C ARG A 78 -31.57 -9.29 -5.79
N GLU A 79 -31.02 -8.10 -6.02
CA GLU A 79 -30.01 -7.92 -7.08
C GLU A 79 -28.74 -8.70 -6.78
N PHE A 80 -28.29 -8.69 -5.52
CA PHE A 80 -27.13 -9.48 -5.11
C PHE A 80 -27.35 -10.98 -5.33
N ASP A 81 -28.49 -11.52 -4.90
CA ASP A 81 -28.79 -12.96 -5.05
C ASP A 81 -28.79 -13.36 -6.54
N ARG A 82 -29.35 -12.50 -7.41
CA ARG A 82 -29.34 -12.69 -8.88
C ARG A 82 -27.94 -12.55 -9.50
N LEU A 83 -27.16 -11.57 -9.06
CA LEU A 83 -25.76 -11.45 -9.48
C LEU A 83 -24.94 -12.67 -9.04
N LYS A 84 -25.21 -13.20 -7.85
CA LYS A 84 -24.59 -14.41 -7.33
C LYS A 84 -24.99 -15.65 -8.13
N GLU A 85 -26.23 -15.75 -8.61
CA GLU A 85 -26.62 -16.82 -9.55
C GLU A 85 -25.83 -16.77 -10.87
N ILE A 86 -25.52 -15.56 -11.36
CA ILE A 86 -24.74 -15.35 -12.58
C ILE A 86 -23.25 -15.62 -12.34
N TYR A 87 -22.66 -14.93 -11.37
CA TYR A 87 -21.21 -14.84 -11.16
C TYR A 87 -20.66 -15.75 -10.06
N GLY A 88 -21.52 -16.39 -9.28
CA GLY A 88 -21.09 -17.18 -8.14
C GLY A 88 -20.33 -16.37 -7.10
N GLU A 89 -19.27 -16.94 -6.55
CA GLU A 89 -18.38 -16.25 -5.62
C GLU A 89 -17.64 -15.07 -6.27
N ALA A 90 -17.54 -14.99 -7.60
CA ALA A 90 -16.93 -13.84 -8.29
C ALA A 90 -17.76 -12.56 -8.15
N VAL A 91 -19.00 -12.64 -7.64
CA VAL A 91 -19.85 -11.48 -7.32
C VAL A 91 -19.12 -10.46 -6.43
N VAL A 92 -18.16 -10.90 -5.60
CA VAL A 92 -17.33 -10.04 -4.76
C VAL A 92 -16.49 -9.02 -5.53
N LYS A 93 -16.23 -9.26 -6.82
CA LYS A 93 -15.50 -8.32 -7.67
C LYS A 93 -16.39 -7.15 -8.12
N ILE A 94 -17.72 -7.32 -8.10
CA ILE A 94 -18.65 -6.34 -8.64
C ILE A 94 -18.73 -5.13 -7.72
N MET A 95 -18.24 -4.00 -8.23
CA MET A 95 -18.21 -2.72 -7.54
C MET A 95 -19.31 -1.78 -8.05
N MET A 96 -19.73 -1.96 -9.30
CA MET A 96 -20.89 -1.27 -9.85
C MET A 96 -21.53 -2.06 -10.99
N VAL A 97 -22.81 -1.80 -11.23
CA VAL A 97 -23.55 -2.24 -12.42
C VAL A 97 -24.25 -1.05 -13.05
N ASP A 98 -24.35 -1.00 -14.38
CA ASP A 98 -25.08 0.07 -15.04
C ASP A 98 -26.60 -0.08 -14.91
N VAL A 99 -27.31 0.95 -15.37
CA VAL A 99 -28.78 0.99 -15.31
C VAL A 99 -29.45 -0.12 -16.10
N ASN A 100 -28.90 -0.53 -17.24
CA ASN A 100 -29.49 -1.56 -18.08
C ASN A 100 -29.40 -2.91 -17.40
N PHE A 101 -28.23 -3.24 -16.85
CA PHE A 101 -28.06 -4.48 -16.13
C PHE A 101 -28.90 -4.50 -14.85
N ALA A 102 -28.96 -3.39 -14.10
CA ALA A 102 -29.81 -3.28 -12.90
C ALA A 102 -31.31 -3.50 -13.23
N LYS A 103 -31.82 -2.87 -14.29
CA LYS A 103 -33.20 -3.08 -14.77
C LYS A 103 -33.42 -4.54 -15.17
N TRP A 104 -32.48 -5.12 -15.91
CA TRP A 104 -32.56 -6.51 -16.33
C TRP A 104 -32.61 -7.48 -15.13
N LEU A 105 -31.75 -7.25 -14.13
CA LEU A 105 -31.71 -7.95 -12.86
C LEU A 105 -32.97 -7.76 -12.02
N HIS A 106 -33.86 -6.82 -12.33
CA HIS A 106 -35.17 -6.70 -11.69
C HIS A 106 -36.26 -7.41 -12.47
N ASN A 107 -36.24 -7.28 -13.79
CA ASN A 107 -37.36 -7.70 -14.64
C ASN A 107 -37.28 -9.16 -15.09
N ASN A 108 -36.08 -9.74 -15.19
CA ASN A 108 -35.92 -11.12 -15.67
C ASN A 108 -36.02 -12.13 -14.54
N SER A 109 -36.56 -13.31 -14.83
CA SER A 109 -36.63 -14.45 -13.91
C SER A 109 -35.52 -15.47 -14.14
N ASP A 110 -35.03 -15.63 -15.38
CA ASP A 110 -34.01 -16.62 -15.73
C ASP A 110 -32.62 -15.97 -15.88
N MET A 111 -31.75 -16.21 -14.91
CA MET A 111 -30.38 -15.67 -14.88
C MET A 111 -29.45 -16.31 -15.93
N ARG A 112 -29.91 -17.32 -16.68
CA ARG A 112 -29.16 -17.88 -17.82
C ARG A 112 -29.22 -16.99 -19.05
N ASN A 113 -30.22 -16.11 -19.16
CA ASN A 113 -30.48 -15.27 -20.35
C ASN A 113 -29.55 -14.03 -20.46
N VAL A 114 -28.30 -14.17 -20.05
CA VAL A 114 -27.25 -13.14 -20.10
C VAL A 114 -26.02 -13.67 -20.83
N ILE A 115 -25.35 -12.83 -21.60
CA ILE A 115 -23.99 -13.07 -22.10
C ILE A 115 -23.05 -12.12 -21.36
N THR A 116 -21.99 -12.67 -20.77
CA THR A 116 -20.97 -11.89 -20.08
C THR A 116 -19.66 -11.95 -20.86
N SER A 117 -19.07 -10.80 -21.17
CA SER A 117 -17.79 -10.70 -21.86
C SER A 117 -16.78 -9.83 -21.10
N GLY A 118 -15.49 -10.02 -21.37
CA GLY A 118 -14.42 -9.13 -20.91
C GLY A 118 -13.26 -9.10 -21.92
N GLY A 119 -12.21 -8.33 -21.65
CA GLY A 119 -11.05 -8.19 -22.53
C GLY A 119 -9.90 -7.52 -21.79
N ALA A 120 -8.68 -7.84 -22.21
CA ALA A 120 -7.44 -7.35 -21.61
C ALA A 120 -6.73 -6.38 -22.56
N CYS A 121 -5.83 -5.56 -22.02
CA CYS A 121 -4.94 -4.73 -22.82
C CYS A 121 -3.65 -5.51 -23.15
N ALA A 122 -3.14 -5.43 -24.39
CA ALA A 122 -1.85 -6.03 -24.73
C ALA A 122 -0.68 -5.33 -24.01
N LEU A 123 -0.81 -4.02 -23.78
CA LEU A 123 0.08 -3.22 -22.94
C LEU A 123 -0.71 -2.57 -21.81
N GLU A 124 -0.18 -2.63 -20.59
CA GLU A 124 -0.80 -2.01 -19.43
C GLU A 124 -0.61 -0.48 -19.44
N SER A 125 -1.40 0.27 -18.66
CA SER A 125 -1.32 1.74 -18.68
C SER A 125 0.07 2.27 -18.28
N ILE A 126 0.84 1.51 -17.49
CA ILE A 126 2.22 1.89 -17.17
C ILE A 126 3.15 1.80 -18.38
N ASP A 127 2.96 0.79 -19.22
CA ASP A 127 3.75 0.59 -20.43
C ASP A 127 3.46 1.74 -21.40
N THR A 128 2.19 2.13 -21.55
CA THR A 128 1.83 3.31 -22.38
C THR A 128 2.47 4.60 -21.84
N ARG A 129 2.64 4.74 -20.52
CA ARG A 129 3.32 5.87 -19.89
C ARG A 129 4.83 5.83 -20.12
N ALA A 130 5.46 4.66 -20.04
CA ALA A 130 6.87 4.47 -20.36
C ALA A 130 7.14 4.86 -21.81
N LEU A 131 6.31 4.37 -22.73
CA LEU A 131 6.36 4.70 -24.16
C LEU A 131 6.22 6.21 -24.41
N ALA A 132 5.31 6.89 -23.72
CA ALA A 132 5.17 8.35 -23.81
C ALA A 132 6.44 9.09 -23.34
N ILE A 133 7.10 8.62 -22.27
CA ILE A 133 8.36 9.20 -21.78
C ILE A 133 9.49 8.98 -22.79
N LEU A 134 9.58 7.77 -23.36
CA LEU A 134 10.57 7.42 -24.37
C LEU A 134 10.40 8.27 -25.65
N LYS A 135 9.15 8.45 -26.13
CA LYS A 135 8.83 9.28 -27.31
C LYS A 135 9.23 10.75 -27.16
N GLN A 136 9.03 11.35 -25.98
CA GLN A 136 9.24 12.79 -25.80
C GLN A 136 10.71 13.23 -25.66
N ARG A 137 11.63 12.32 -25.36
CA ARG A 137 12.93 12.71 -24.78
C ARG A 137 14.16 11.99 -25.33
N ASN A 138 14.01 11.13 -26.34
CA ASN A 138 15.12 10.34 -26.84
C ASN A 138 15.30 10.48 -28.35
N GLN A 139 16.45 10.98 -28.81
CA GLN A 139 16.82 11.00 -30.23
C GLN A 139 16.87 9.58 -30.83
N LYS A 140 17.02 8.55 -29.99
CA LYS A 140 16.99 7.11 -30.36
C LYS A 140 15.64 6.45 -30.08
N ALA A 141 14.55 7.21 -29.91
CA ALA A 141 13.23 6.66 -29.60
C ALA A 141 12.78 5.57 -30.60
N SER A 142 13.09 5.73 -31.89
CA SER A 142 12.79 4.76 -32.94
C SER A 142 13.47 3.39 -32.77
N LEU A 143 14.57 3.32 -32.02
CA LEU A 143 15.28 2.06 -31.73
C LEU A 143 14.85 1.44 -30.40
N ILE A 144 14.67 2.27 -29.37
CA ILE A 144 14.44 1.80 -27.98
C ILE A 144 12.98 1.38 -27.78
N ILE A 145 12.02 2.04 -28.43
CA ILE A 145 10.60 1.73 -28.28
C ILE A 145 10.27 0.30 -28.76
N PRO A 146 10.67 -0.13 -29.98
CA PRO A 146 10.47 -1.51 -30.41
C PRO A 146 11.11 -2.52 -29.46
N GLN A 147 12.32 -2.24 -28.96
CA GLN A 147 13.01 -3.09 -27.99
C GLN A 147 12.20 -3.22 -26.69
N TYR A 148 11.73 -2.11 -26.14
CA TYR A 148 10.92 -2.10 -24.92
C TYR A 148 9.64 -2.93 -25.07
N ILE A 149 8.94 -2.79 -26.19
CA ILE A 149 7.72 -3.57 -26.48
C ILE A 149 8.03 -5.05 -26.60
N LYS A 150 9.12 -5.41 -27.30
CA LYS A 150 9.55 -6.80 -27.43
C LYS A 150 9.85 -7.43 -26.07
N GLU A 151 10.53 -6.71 -25.18
CA GLU A 151 10.83 -7.19 -23.82
C GLU A 151 9.56 -7.39 -22.97
N ILE A 152 8.55 -6.52 -23.09
CA ILE A 152 7.27 -6.71 -22.39
C ILE A 152 6.48 -7.87 -22.98
N ALA A 153 6.46 -7.99 -24.31
CA ALA A 153 5.74 -9.05 -24.99
C ALA A 153 6.21 -10.44 -24.54
N LEU A 154 7.53 -10.63 -24.35
CA LEU A 154 8.11 -11.87 -23.85
C LEU A 154 7.61 -12.25 -22.44
N ARG A 155 7.22 -11.25 -21.63
CA ARG A 155 6.78 -11.45 -20.24
C ARG A 155 5.27 -11.50 -20.09
N ALA A 156 4.52 -11.41 -21.18
CA ALA A 156 3.10 -11.64 -21.12
C ALA A 156 2.77 -13.09 -20.74
N PRO A 157 1.65 -13.34 -20.03
CA PRO A 157 0.79 -12.33 -19.43
C PRO A 157 1.33 -11.82 -18.08
N THR A 158 0.95 -10.60 -17.74
CA THR A 158 1.06 -10.04 -16.39
C THR A 158 -0.17 -10.41 -15.55
N TRP A 159 -0.05 -10.35 -14.22
CA TRP A 159 -1.15 -10.69 -13.31
C TRP A 159 -2.43 -9.86 -13.56
N THR A 160 -2.28 -8.60 -13.96
CA THR A 160 -3.38 -7.67 -14.25
C THR A 160 -4.06 -7.96 -15.57
N GLN A 161 -3.30 -8.35 -16.59
CA GLN A 161 -3.87 -8.80 -17.85
C GLN A 161 -4.76 -10.03 -17.66
N VAL A 162 -4.45 -10.86 -16.66
CA VAL A 162 -5.25 -12.05 -16.34
C VAL A 162 -6.44 -11.70 -15.45
N THR A 163 -6.19 -11.12 -14.27
CA THR A 163 -7.24 -10.87 -13.26
C THR A 163 -8.17 -9.71 -13.64
N GLY A 164 -7.68 -8.79 -14.48
CA GLY A 164 -8.38 -7.67 -15.08
C GLY A 164 -9.13 -7.97 -16.39
N ALA A 165 -8.97 -9.17 -16.97
CA ALA A 165 -9.60 -9.49 -18.25
C ALA A 165 -11.13 -9.52 -18.17
N LEU A 166 -11.69 -10.17 -17.16
CA LEU A 166 -13.15 -10.35 -17.02
C LEU A 166 -13.59 -10.61 -15.58
N ILE A 167 -14.90 -10.50 -15.34
CA ILE A 167 -15.55 -11.00 -14.13
C ILE A 167 -16.06 -12.41 -14.43
N PRO A 168 -15.49 -13.46 -13.81
CA PRO A 168 -15.86 -14.83 -14.14
C PRO A 168 -17.31 -15.14 -13.78
N ARG A 169 -18.02 -15.76 -14.72
CA ARG A 169 -19.39 -16.25 -14.60
C ARG A 169 -19.37 -17.77 -14.38
N TYR A 170 -20.39 -18.30 -13.70
CA TYR A 170 -20.70 -19.73 -13.79
C TYR A 170 -21.13 -20.12 -15.20
N GLY A 171 -20.48 -21.14 -15.77
CA GLY A 171 -20.74 -21.64 -17.12
C GLY A 171 -19.87 -20.95 -18.18
N LEU A 172 -20.50 -20.35 -19.19
CA LEU A 172 -19.82 -19.79 -20.36
C LEU A 172 -19.29 -18.37 -20.12
N ASN A 173 -17.99 -18.19 -20.36
CA ASN A 173 -17.27 -16.93 -20.29
C ASN A 173 -16.70 -16.58 -21.68
N ILE A 174 -16.76 -15.30 -22.04
CA ILE A 174 -16.24 -14.81 -23.33
C ILE A 174 -15.13 -13.79 -23.05
N MET A 175 -13.94 -14.09 -23.53
CA MET A 175 -12.86 -13.12 -23.60
C MET A 175 -12.79 -12.59 -25.03
N TYR A 176 -12.96 -11.29 -25.23
CA TYR A 176 -12.62 -10.71 -26.51
C TYR A 176 -11.11 -10.74 -26.69
N ASP A 177 -10.72 -11.22 -27.85
CA ASP A 177 -9.35 -11.15 -28.33
C ASP A 177 -9.22 -9.83 -29.12
N GLU A 178 -8.48 -8.93 -28.49
CA GLU A 178 -8.23 -7.58 -28.97
C GLU A 178 -6.89 -7.52 -29.74
N THR A 179 -6.40 -8.63 -30.31
CA THR A 179 -5.17 -8.66 -31.13
C THR A 179 -5.22 -7.64 -32.26
N PHE A 180 -6.33 -7.58 -33.00
CA PHE A 180 -6.49 -6.65 -34.13
C PHE A 180 -6.24 -5.17 -33.80
N PRO A 181 -6.96 -4.55 -32.84
CA PRO A 181 -6.70 -3.15 -32.51
C PRO A 181 -5.32 -2.92 -31.87
N TRP A 182 -4.73 -3.94 -31.22
CA TRP A 182 -3.44 -3.79 -30.56
C TRP A 182 -2.26 -3.93 -31.51
N TYR A 183 -2.29 -4.82 -32.50
CA TYR A 183 -1.15 -4.96 -33.40
C TYR A 183 -0.95 -3.69 -34.23
N LEU A 184 -2.03 -3.04 -34.69
CA LEU A 184 -1.95 -1.74 -35.37
C LEU A 184 -1.24 -0.70 -34.50
N ARG A 185 -1.52 -0.72 -33.19
CA ARG A 185 -0.85 0.15 -32.23
C ARG A 185 0.63 -0.22 -32.02
N MET A 186 0.97 -1.51 -32.07
CA MET A 186 2.36 -1.97 -31.99
C MET A 186 3.15 -1.60 -33.26
N GLU A 187 2.52 -1.63 -34.44
CA GLU A 187 3.09 -1.12 -35.70
C GLU A 187 3.37 0.38 -35.61
N ASP A 188 2.45 1.18 -35.04
CA ASP A 188 2.65 2.61 -34.76
C ASP A 188 3.83 2.88 -33.79
N TYR A 189 4.25 1.88 -33.04
CA TYR A 189 5.44 1.93 -32.19
C TYR A 189 6.72 1.43 -32.89
N GLY A 190 6.63 1.00 -34.16
CA GLY A 190 7.76 0.56 -34.98
C GLY A 190 8.14 -0.91 -34.80
N LEU A 191 7.27 -1.73 -34.20
CA LEU A 191 7.51 -3.16 -34.06
C LEU A 191 7.32 -3.89 -35.40
N GLN A 192 8.33 -4.62 -35.84
CA GLN A 192 8.21 -5.57 -36.96
C GLN A 192 7.46 -6.82 -36.49
N ASP A 193 6.65 -7.44 -37.35
CA ASP A 193 5.81 -8.61 -37.05
C ASP A 193 4.80 -8.38 -35.90
N ALA A 194 4.29 -7.15 -35.79
CA ALA A 194 3.40 -6.71 -34.73
C ALA A 194 2.18 -7.62 -34.50
N GLU A 195 1.57 -8.13 -35.57
CA GLU A 195 0.41 -9.04 -35.48
C GLU A 195 0.78 -10.34 -34.77
N SER A 196 1.87 -10.99 -35.18
CA SER A 196 2.35 -12.22 -34.58
C SER A 196 2.71 -12.05 -33.10
N VAL A 197 3.45 -10.98 -32.78
CA VAL A 197 3.83 -10.67 -31.37
C VAL A 197 2.59 -10.39 -30.52
N THR A 198 1.63 -9.65 -31.06
CA THR A 198 0.39 -9.33 -30.33
C THR A 198 -0.46 -10.59 -30.12
N GLN A 199 -0.54 -11.48 -31.12
CA GLN A 199 -1.25 -12.75 -30.98
C GLN A 199 -0.63 -13.62 -29.87
N GLN A 200 0.70 -13.70 -29.81
CA GLN A 200 1.39 -14.44 -28.74
C GLN A 200 1.05 -13.91 -27.34
N ILE A 201 0.95 -12.57 -27.19
CA ILE A 201 0.49 -11.95 -25.95
C ILE A 201 -0.93 -12.42 -25.61
N TYR A 202 -1.87 -12.32 -26.56
CA TYR A 202 -3.27 -12.71 -26.30
C TYR A 202 -3.45 -14.21 -26.06
N ASP A 203 -2.68 -15.06 -26.72
CA ASP A 203 -2.68 -16.50 -26.45
C ASP A 203 -2.25 -16.78 -25.00
N GLY A 204 -1.17 -16.15 -24.55
CA GLY A 204 -0.69 -16.26 -23.17
C GLY A 204 -1.71 -15.75 -22.14
N ILE A 205 -2.33 -14.59 -22.41
CA ILE A 205 -3.40 -14.05 -21.57
C ILE A 205 -4.59 -15.01 -21.55
N PHE A 206 -5.07 -15.46 -22.71
CA PHE A 206 -6.24 -16.33 -22.82
C PHE A 206 -6.07 -17.63 -22.04
N GLN A 207 -4.91 -18.28 -22.15
CA GLN A 207 -4.63 -19.51 -21.39
C GLN A 207 -4.67 -19.26 -19.88
N SER A 208 -4.09 -18.16 -19.41
CA SER A 208 -4.08 -17.81 -17.99
C SER A 208 -5.44 -17.36 -17.48
N VAL A 209 -6.22 -16.63 -18.29
CA VAL A 209 -7.61 -16.27 -17.98
C VAL A 209 -8.49 -17.51 -17.90
N ARG A 210 -8.30 -18.49 -18.79
CA ARG A 210 -8.99 -19.79 -18.72
C ARG A 210 -8.70 -20.51 -17.40
N ARG A 211 -7.44 -20.49 -16.93
CA ARG A 211 -7.07 -21.03 -15.61
C ARG A 211 -7.68 -20.22 -14.48
N TYR A 212 -7.63 -18.90 -14.55
CA TYR A 212 -8.28 -18.01 -13.59
C TYR A 212 -9.77 -18.29 -13.46
N VAL A 213 -10.52 -18.34 -14.57
CA VAL A 213 -11.96 -18.70 -14.60
C VAL A 213 -12.21 -20.07 -13.96
N ARG A 214 -11.39 -21.08 -14.28
CA ARG A 214 -11.51 -22.41 -13.68
C ARG A 214 -11.25 -22.39 -12.17
N LEU A 215 -10.38 -21.50 -11.68
CA LEU A 215 -10.16 -21.32 -10.24
C LEU A 215 -11.46 -20.96 -9.50
N PHE A 216 -12.37 -20.21 -10.13
CA PHE A 216 -13.70 -19.94 -9.59
C PHE A 216 -14.59 -21.17 -9.62
N ASP A 217 -14.74 -21.77 -10.80
CA ASP A 217 -15.51 -22.99 -11.03
C ASP A 217 -14.78 -23.90 -12.04
N PRO A 218 -14.35 -25.11 -11.62
CA PRO A 218 -13.66 -26.05 -12.50
C PRO A 218 -14.44 -26.40 -13.78
N ASN A 219 -15.77 -26.27 -13.76
CA ASN A 219 -16.66 -26.61 -14.88
C ASN A 219 -16.87 -25.46 -15.87
N SER A 220 -16.55 -24.22 -15.48
CA SER A 220 -16.71 -23.06 -16.36
C SER A 220 -15.87 -23.19 -17.63
N LYS A 221 -16.44 -22.73 -18.74
CA LYS A 221 -15.80 -22.69 -20.06
C LYS A 221 -15.45 -21.25 -20.41
N THR A 222 -14.30 -21.07 -21.04
CA THR A 222 -13.87 -19.78 -21.58
C THR A 222 -13.62 -19.95 -23.07
N ILE A 223 -14.23 -19.10 -23.88
CA ILE A 223 -13.97 -18.99 -25.32
C ILE A 223 -13.31 -17.66 -25.64
N SER A 224 -12.48 -17.66 -26.67
CA SER A 224 -11.94 -16.45 -27.26
C SER A 224 -12.88 -15.96 -28.36
N LEU A 225 -13.08 -14.65 -28.47
CA LEU A 225 -13.81 -14.03 -29.56
C LEU A 225 -12.94 -12.92 -30.19
N PRO A 226 -12.26 -13.20 -31.30
CA PRO A 226 -11.47 -12.20 -32.02
C PRO A 226 -12.33 -11.06 -32.55
N PHE A 227 -11.87 -9.82 -32.36
CA PHE A 227 -12.57 -8.64 -32.87
C PHE A 227 -12.87 -8.71 -34.36
N THR A 228 -11.95 -9.25 -35.16
CA THR A 228 -12.10 -9.47 -36.61
C THR A 228 -13.30 -10.35 -36.96
N GLU A 229 -13.62 -11.33 -36.12
CA GLU A 229 -14.75 -12.27 -36.31
C GLU A 229 -16.12 -11.64 -36.00
N LEU A 230 -16.17 -10.55 -35.21
CA LEU A 230 -17.40 -9.74 -35.09
C LEU A 230 -17.80 -9.18 -36.47
N ASN A 231 -16.79 -8.89 -37.29
CA ASN A 231 -16.92 -8.47 -38.68
C ASN A 231 -17.86 -7.24 -38.82
N LEU A 232 -17.70 -6.29 -37.90
CA LEU A 232 -18.61 -5.15 -37.72
C LEU A 232 -18.68 -4.25 -38.96
N GLN A 233 -17.57 -4.13 -39.69
CA GLN A 233 -17.49 -3.30 -40.88
C GLN A 233 -18.18 -3.93 -42.10
N SER A 234 -17.84 -5.18 -42.46
CA SER A 234 -18.45 -5.79 -43.66
C SER A 234 -19.94 -6.07 -43.48
N LYS A 235 -20.40 -6.29 -42.24
CA LYS A 235 -21.83 -6.37 -41.89
C LYS A 235 -22.53 -5.00 -41.90
N GLY A 236 -21.82 -3.90 -42.18
CA GLY A 236 -22.38 -2.55 -42.23
C GLY A 236 -22.78 -1.96 -40.87
N LEU A 237 -22.41 -2.59 -39.75
CA LEU A 237 -22.84 -2.20 -38.41
C LEU A 237 -22.20 -0.89 -37.95
N ILE A 238 -20.91 -0.69 -38.27
CA ILE A 238 -20.22 0.58 -38.00
C ILE A 238 -20.87 1.70 -38.81
N ARG A 239 -21.13 1.50 -40.11
CA ARG A 239 -21.80 2.50 -40.96
C ARG A 239 -23.19 2.86 -40.45
N LYS A 240 -23.98 1.85 -40.07
CA LYS A 240 -25.31 2.05 -39.47
C LYS A 240 -25.21 2.87 -38.19
N TRP A 241 -24.24 2.56 -37.34
CA TRP A 241 -24.02 3.29 -36.10
C TRP A 241 -23.53 4.73 -36.32
N SER A 242 -22.61 4.95 -37.26
CA SER A 242 -22.18 6.30 -37.67
C SER A 242 -23.37 7.15 -38.13
N THR A 243 -24.31 6.55 -38.88
CA THR A 243 -25.54 7.25 -39.32
C THR A 243 -26.43 7.67 -38.14
N ILE A 244 -26.54 6.84 -37.09
CA ILE A 244 -27.32 7.15 -35.88
C ILE A 244 -26.72 8.35 -35.13
N VAL A 245 -25.38 8.44 -35.07
CA VAL A 245 -24.68 9.47 -34.29
C VAL A 245 -24.36 10.74 -35.09
N GLU A 246 -24.56 10.70 -36.41
CA GLU A 246 -24.32 11.82 -37.33
C GLU A 246 -24.93 13.16 -36.88
N PRO A 247 -26.18 13.21 -36.36
CA PRO A 247 -26.75 14.47 -35.89
C PRO A 247 -25.96 15.10 -34.73
N TYR A 248 -25.39 14.28 -33.84
CA TYR A 248 -24.55 14.75 -32.73
C TYR A 248 -23.22 15.29 -33.23
N LEU A 249 -22.61 14.59 -34.19
CA LEU A 249 -21.37 15.02 -34.83
C LEU A 249 -21.55 16.37 -35.52
N ARG A 250 -22.61 16.52 -36.33
CA ARG A 250 -22.95 17.79 -37.00
C ARG A 250 -23.24 18.92 -36.03
N ALA A 251 -23.89 18.63 -34.91
CA ALA A 251 -24.12 19.61 -33.86
C ALA A 251 -22.80 20.08 -33.20
N LEU A 252 -21.85 19.16 -32.97
CA LEU A 252 -20.51 19.48 -32.46
C LEU A 252 -19.72 20.33 -33.46
N GLU A 253 -19.66 19.91 -34.73
CA GLU A 253 -18.97 20.63 -35.80
C GLU A 253 -19.51 22.07 -35.93
N LYS A 254 -20.83 22.22 -35.94
CA LYS A 254 -21.48 23.54 -35.96
C LYS A 254 -21.17 24.37 -34.71
N LYS A 255 -21.26 23.78 -33.51
CA LYS A 255 -21.03 24.49 -32.24
C LYS A 255 -19.61 25.07 -32.17
N TYR A 256 -18.62 24.32 -32.64
CA TYR A 256 -17.21 24.73 -32.55
C TYR A 256 -16.66 25.34 -33.85
N GLY A 257 -17.48 25.45 -34.92
CA GLY A 257 -17.05 25.94 -36.22
C GLY A 257 -15.93 25.10 -36.80
N LEU A 258 -16.09 23.78 -36.75
CA LEU A 258 -15.16 22.82 -37.35
C LEU A 258 -15.55 22.60 -38.81
N GLU A 259 -14.56 22.30 -39.64
CA GLU A 259 -14.80 21.93 -41.02
C GLU A 259 -15.59 20.62 -41.08
N HIS A 260 -16.54 20.57 -42.00
CA HIS A 260 -17.25 19.35 -42.29
C HIS A 260 -16.28 18.36 -42.93
N TYR A 261 -15.74 17.44 -42.13
CA TYR A 261 -14.96 16.33 -42.64
C TYR A 261 -15.91 15.25 -43.17
N GLY A 262 -15.64 14.73 -44.36
CA GLY A 262 -16.30 13.53 -44.87
C GLY A 262 -15.86 12.32 -44.05
N HIS A 263 -16.51 12.07 -42.91
CA HIS A 263 -16.16 10.96 -42.02
C HIS A 263 -16.49 9.63 -42.71
N ASN A 264 -15.46 8.97 -43.25
CA ASN A 264 -15.61 7.63 -43.79
C ASN A 264 -15.73 6.63 -42.64
N SER A 265 -16.89 6.00 -42.50
CA SER A 265 -17.14 4.99 -41.46
C SER A 265 -16.20 3.79 -41.55
N ASN A 266 -15.59 3.54 -42.72
CA ASN A 266 -14.65 2.44 -42.93
C ASN A 266 -13.27 2.67 -42.31
N ASP A 267 -12.93 3.92 -41.98
CA ASP A 267 -11.63 4.27 -41.40
C ASP A 267 -11.69 4.34 -39.85
N GLN A 268 -12.83 3.96 -39.26
CA GLN A 268 -13.14 4.12 -37.83
C GLN A 268 -12.76 2.88 -36.99
N LEU A 269 -11.49 2.46 -37.04
CA LEU A 269 -11.01 1.27 -36.32
C LEU A 269 -11.31 1.30 -34.81
N LYS A 270 -11.16 2.45 -34.16
CA LYS A 270 -11.47 2.62 -32.73
C LYS A 270 -12.97 2.48 -32.39
N ALA A 271 -13.87 2.68 -33.36
CA ALA A 271 -15.30 2.46 -33.16
C ALA A 271 -15.61 0.98 -32.87
N TRP A 272 -14.76 0.04 -33.28
CA TRP A 272 -14.96 -1.38 -33.00
C TRP A 272 -14.91 -1.68 -31.51
N VAL A 273 -13.93 -1.10 -30.80
CA VAL A 273 -13.80 -1.27 -29.33
C VAL A 273 -15.03 -0.72 -28.63
N MET A 274 -15.45 0.51 -28.96
CA MET A 274 -16.63 1.12 -28.36
C MET A 274 -17.92 0.33 -28.63
N TYR A 275 -18.06 -0.23 -29.85
CA TYR A 275 -19.21 -1.05 -30.23
C TYR A 275 -19.36 -2.28 -29.32
N THR A 276 -18.27 -2.83 -28.78
CA THR A 276 -18.36 -3.97 -27.85
C THR A 276 -18.94 -3.63 -26.48
N TYR A 277 -18.94 -2.35 -26.09
CA TYR A 277 -19.52 -1.90 -24.82
C TYR A 277 -21.02 -1.64 -24.96
N PHE A 278 -21.43 -0.95 -26.02
CA PHE A 278 -22.81 -0.42 -26.15
C PHE A 278 -23.33 -0.34 -27.60
N GLY A 279 -22.76 -1.13 -28.51
CA GLY A 279 -23.27 -1.25 -29.88
C GLY A 279 -24.68 -1.84 -29.90
N PRO A 280 -25.65 -1.27 -30.65
CA PRO A 280 -27.04 -1.73 -30.61
C PRO A 280 -27.26 -3.21 -30.93
N GLU A 281 -26.41 -3.80 -31.79
CA GLU A 281 -26.56 -5.18 -32.27
C GLU A 281 -25.52 -6.15 -31.70
N ILE A 282 -24.70 -5.71 -30.73
CA ILE A 282 -23.57 -6.51 -30.21
C ILE A 282 -24.02 -7.87 -29.68
N LEU A 283 -25.17 -7.94 -28.99
CA LEU A 283 -25.71 -9.20 -28.48
C LEU A 283 -25.95 -10.21 -29.62
N SER A 284 -26.54 -9.75 -30.74
CA SER A 284 -26.80 -10.58 -31.91
C SER A 284 -25.50 -11.08 -32.55
N CYS A 285 -24.51 -10.18 -32.70
CA CYS A 285 -23.20 -10.53 -33.23
C CYS A 285 -22.52 -11.64 -32.43
N VAL A 286 -22.51 -11.50 -31.10
CA VAL A 286 -21.87 -12.48 -30.20
C VAL A 286 -22.61 -13.82 -30.23
N LYS A 287 -23.95 -13.81 -30.20
CA LYS A 287 -24.75 -15.04 -30.32
C LYS A 287 -24.44 -15.81 -31.60
N LYS A 288 -24.43 -15.10 -32.73
CA LYS A 288 -24.14 -15.67 -34.05
C LYS A 288 -22.73 -16.27 -34.10
N TYR A 289 -21.73 -15.57 -33.56
CA TYR A 289 -20.36 -16.10 -33.49
C TYR A 289 -20.30 -17.41 -32.70
N ILE A 290 -20.95 -17.48 -31.53
CA ILE A 290 -20.95 -18.69 -30.69
C ILE A 290 -21.70 -19.83 -31.39
N GLU A 291 -22.82 -19.52 -32.07
CA GLU A 291 -23.57 -20.50 -32.84
C GLU A 291 -22.73 -21.12 -33.96
N GLU A 292 -21.99 -20.30 -34.70
CA GLU A 292 -21.17 -20.73 -35.84
C GLU A 292 -19.89 -21.46 -35.41
N LYS A 293 -19.17 -20.95 -34.41
CA LYS A 293 -17.84 -21.48 -34.01
C LYS A 293 -17.90 -22.48 -32.85
N TYR A 294 -18.93 -22.40 -32.01
CA TYR A 294 -19.06 -23.22 -30.80
C TYR A 294 -20.49 -23.79 -30.63
N PRO A 295 -21.03 -24.51 -31.62
CA PRO A 295 -22.44 -24.94 -31.64
C PRO A 295 -22.84 -25.83 -30.44
N ALA A 296 -21.90 -26.62 -29.91
CA ALA A 296 -22.13 -27.41 -28.70
C ALA A 296 -22.38 -26.52 -27.47
N LEU A 297 -21.51 -25.52 -27.26
CA LEU A 297 -21.64 -24.56 -26.15
C LEU A 297 -22.87 -23.65 -26.33
N TYR A 298 -23.20 -23.29 -27.58
CA TYR A 298 -24.39 -22.51 -27.91
C TYR A 298 -25.67 -23.19 -27.41
N LYS A 299 -25.78 -24.51 -27.64
CA LYS A 299 -26.90 -25.34 -27.18
C LYS A 299 -26.85 -25.59 -25.68
N GLU A 300 -25.70 -26.02 -25.15
CA GLU A 300 -25.49 -26.33 -23.72
C GLU A 300 -25.91 -25.16 -22.82
N TYR A 301 -25.45 -23.95 -23.15
CA TYR A 301 -25.69 -22.75 -22.36
C TYR A 301 -26.93 -21.94 -22.80
N ASN A 302 -27.77 -22.49 -23.70
CA ASN A 302 -28.97 -21.82 -24.21
C ASN A 302 -28.71 -20.37 -24.69
N VAL A 303 -27.61 -20.16 -25.41
CA VAL A 303 -27.15 -18.83 -25.81
C VAL A 303 -28.18 -18.11 -26.67
N ASN A 304 -29.01 -18.84 -27.41
CA ASN A 304 -30.15 -18.32 -28.17
C ASN A 304 -31.17 -17.55 -27.29
N LYS A 305 -31.29 -17.87 -26.00
CA LYS A 305 -32.21 -17.21 -25.05
C LYS A 305 -31.62 -15.96 -24.39
N ALA A 306 -30.34 -15.66 -24.62
CA ALA A 306 -29.74 -14.45 -24.08
C ALA A 306 -30.46 -13.19 -24.60
N THR A 307 -30.78 -12.29 -23.67
CA THR A 307 -31.53 -11.05 -23.91
C THR A 307 -30.72 -9.79 -23.57
N ILE A 308 -29.55 -9.95 -22.95
CA ILE A 308 -28.65 -8.84 -22.65
C ILE A 308 -27.18 -9.29 -22.78
N HIS A 309 -26.34 -8.40 -23.31
CA HIS A 309 -24.88 -8.52 -23.32
C HIS A 309 -24.28 -7.63 -22.24
N ILE A 310 -23.49 -8.19 -21.33
CA ILE A 310 -22.84 -7.48 -20.23
C ILE A 310 -21.33 -7.46 -20.47
N ARG A 311 -20.78 -6.25 -20.62
CA ARG A 311 -19.33 -6.02 -20.70
C ARG A 311 -18.76 -5.82 -19.30
N GLY A 312 -17.92 -6.75 -18.85
CA GLY A 312 -17.13 -6.63 -17.63
C GLY A 312 -15.83 -5.88 -17.88
N LYS A 313 -15.53 -4.83 -17.10
CA LYS A 313 -14.27 -4.09 -17.23
C LYS A 313 -13.82 -3.45 -15.92
N GLN A 314 -12.50 -3.29 -15.77
CA GLN A 314 -11.88 -2.52 -14.70
C GLN A 314 -12.34 -1.06 -14.76
N ILE A 315 -12.81 -0.51 -13.63
CA ILE A 315 -13.45 0.81 -13.55
C ILE A 315 -12.56 1.95 -14.02
N ASP A 316 -11.24 1.82 -13.91
CA ASP A 316 -10.31 2.86 -14.34
C ASP A 316 -9.90 2.83 -15.80
N HIS A 317 -10.14 1.70 -16.47
CA HIS A 317 -9.97 1.56 -17.91
C HIS A 317 -11.19 2.09 -18.68
N LEU A 318 -12.26 2.49 -17.97
CA LEU A 318 -13.51 2.99 -18.55
C LEU A 318 -13.56 4.52 -18.74
N ASP A 319 -12.45 5.21 -18.51
CA ASP A 319 -12.30 6.63 -18.82
C ASP A 319 -11.60 6.77 -20.18
N THR A 320 -12.09 7.65 -21.07
CA THR A 320 -11.55 7.90 -22.43
C THR A 320 -10.24 8.70 -22.38
N GLU A 321 -9.32 8.15 -21.58
CA GLU A 321 -8.05 8.66 -21.11
C GLU A 321 -8.18 9.71 -19.99
N ARG A 322 -7.90 9.28 -18.75
CA ARG A 322 -7.86 9.96 -17.41
C ARG A 322 -7.38 11.42 -17.32
N SER A 323 -7.01 12.05 -18.42
CA SER A 323 -6.52 13.44 -18.57
C SER A 323 -7.42 14.30 -19.48
N ASN A 324 -8.42 13.71 -20.16
CA ASN A 324 -9.28 14.37 -21.13
C ASN A 324 -10.51 15.01 -20.48
N ALA A 325 -10.30 15.82 -19.44
CA ALA A 325 -11.37 16.56 -18.75
C ALA A 325 -12.24 17.36 -19.73
N TRP A 326 -11.64 17.84 -20.82
CA TRP A 326 -12.36 18.55 -21.87
C TRP A 326 -13.43 17.67 -22.57
N MET A 327 -13.19 16.37 -22.82
CA MET A 327 -14.19 15.49 -23.45
C MET A 327 -15.40 15.33 -22.55
N HIS A 328 -15.17 15.11 -21.25
CA HIS A 328 -16.23 15.01 -20.25
C HIS A 328 -17.10 16.27 -20.21
N SER A 329 -16.50 17.47 -20.31
CA SER A 329 -17.26 18.73 -20.39
C SER A 329 -18.23 18.72 -21.57
N VAL A 330 -17.77 18.25 -22.73
CA VAL A 330 -18.58 18.23 -23.96
C VAL A 330 -19.67 17.16 -23.89
N ILE A 331 -19.35 15.95 -23.43
CA ILE A 331 -20.31 14.84 -23.29
C ILE A 331 -21.44 15.23 -22.32
N LEU A 332 -21.08 15.83 -21.18
CA LEU A 332 -22.02 16.28 -20.15
C LEU A 332 -22.66 17.66 -20.43
N LYS A 333 -22.45 18.20 -21.65
CA LYS A 333 -23.01 19.48 -22.11
C LYS A 333 -22.74 20.67 -21.17
N GLN A 334 -21.59 20.67 -20.49
CA GLN A 334 -21.18 21.74 -19.60
C GLN A 334 -20.70 22.98 -20.38
N LYS A 335 -20.54 24.11 -19.67
CA LYS A 335 -19.85 25.28 -20.23
C LYS A 335 -18.43 24.89 -20.65
N ASP A 336 -18.04 25.32 -21.84
CA ASP A 336 -16.73 25.01 -22.39
C ASP A 336 -15.62 25.66 -21.55
N SER A 337 -14.53 24.92 -21.32
CA SER A 337 -13.36 25.50 -20.66
C SER A 337 -12.67 26.50 -21.60
N LYS A 338 -12.05 27.54 -21.02
CA LYS A 338 -11.25 28.51 -21.79
C LYS A 338 -10.22 27.81 -22.70
N LEU A 339 -9.56 26.76 -22.18
CA LEU A 339 -8.59 25.96 -22.92
C LEU A 339 -9.20 25.27 -24.15
N LEU A 340 -10.42 24.71 -24.04
CA LEU A 340 -11.11 24.05 -25.15
C LEU A 340 -11.47 25.06 -26.24
N LEU A 341 -11.94 26.24 -25.86
CA LEU A 341 -12.25 27.32 -26.79
C LEU A 341 -10.98 27.80 -27.52
N ASP A 342 -9.88 27.96 -26.78
CA ASP A 342 -8.59 28.43 -27.33
C ASP A 342 -7.89 27.37 -28.21
N ARG A 343 -8.10 26.07 -27.95
CA ARG A 343 -7.39 24.94 -28.60
C ARG A 343 -8.29 24.00 -29.40
N LYS A 344 -9.46 24.48 -29.84
CA LYS A 344 -10.48 23.64 -30.49
C LYS A 344 -9.96 22.76 -31.63
N LYS A 345 -9.08 23.27 -32.52
CA LYS A 345 -8.55 22.51 -33.67
C LYS A 345 -7.58 21.38 -33.26
N SER A 346 -6.85 21.51 -32.17
CA SER A 346 -5.89 20.48 -31.72
C SER A 346 -6.52 19.44 -30.80
N LEU A 347 -7.63 19.77 -30.13
CA LEU A 347 -8.36 18.86 -29.25
C LEU A 347 -9.51 18.13 -29.98
N LEU A 348 -10.24 18.82 -30.87
CA LEU A 348 -11.38 18.27 -31.61
C LEU A 348 -10.97 17.80 -33.01
N THR A 349 -10.13 16.77 -33.07
CA THR A 349 -9.84 16.11 -34.36
C THR A 349 -11.10 15.37 -34.86
N PRO A 350 -11.19 15.04 -36.17
CA PRO A 350 -12.34 14.29 -36.70
C PRO A 350 -12.65 13.02 -35.90
N PHE A 351 -11.59 12.30 -35.49
CA PHE A 351 -11.70 11.12 -34.64
C PHE A 351 -12.36 11.41 -33.28
N HIS A 352 -11.88 12.42 -32.55
CA HIS A 352 -12.44 12.76 -31.23
C HIS A 352 -13.86 13.29 -31.32
N CYS A 353 -14.21 14.02 -32.40
CA CYS A 353 -15.58 14.48 -32.61
C CYS A 353 -16.55 13.30 -32.73
N GLN A 354 -16.15 12.27 -33.47
CA GLN A 354 -16.94 11.05 -33.62
C GLN A 354 -17.11 10.31 -32.28
N GLU A 355 -16.03 10.14 -31.52
CA GLU A 355 -16.08 9.50 -30.21
C GLU A 355 -17.00 10.26 -29.23
N VAL A 356 -16.86 11.58 -29.14
CA VAL A 356 -17.72 12.42 -28.30
C VAL A 356 -19.18 12.34 -28.74
N ALA A 357 -19.45 12.33 -30.06
CA ALA A 357 -20.80 12.17 -30.60
C ALA A 357 -21.44 10.83 -30.19
N GLN A 358 -20.68 9.73 -30.29
CA GLN A 358 -21.13 8.40 -29.86
C GLN A 358 -21.46 8.34 -28.36
N LEU A 359 -20.63 8.98 -27.52
CA LEU A 359 -20.83 9.01 -26.07
C LEU A 359 -21.97 9.94 -25.64
N GLN A 360 -22.20 11.04 -26.36
CA GLN A 360 -23.39 11.88 -26.17
C GLN A 360 -24.67 11.13 -26.52
N TRP A 361 -24.67 10.40 -27.64
CA TRP A 361 -25.79 9.54 -28.00
C TRP A 361 -26.05 8.48 -26.92
N LEU A 362 -25.00 7.81 -26.42
CA LEU A 362 -25.10 6.83 -25.32
C LEU A 362 -25.67 7.45 -24.03
N PHE A 363 -25.24 8.66 -23.65
CA PHE A 363 -25.78 9.36 -22.48
C PHE A 363 -27.30 9.57 -22.59
N GLU A 364 -27.81 9.82 -23.79
CA GLU A 364 -29.24 10.06 -24.01
C GLU A 364 -30.05 8.77 -24.19
N HIS A 365 -29.50 7.79 -24.91
CA HIS A 365 -30.23 6.62 -25.42
C HIS A 365 -29.83 5.30 -24.76
N GLY A 366 -28.79 5.30 -23.92
CA GLY A 366 -28.23 4.06 -23.38
C GLY A 366 -29.24 3.24 -22.59
N HIS A 367 -30.23 3.87 -21.94
CA HIS A 367 -31.23 3.24 -21.08
C HIS A 367 -32.14 2.17 -21.71
N SER A 368 -32.11 2.01 -23.04
CA SER A 368 -32.94 1.07 -23.81
C SER A 368 -32.13 0.01 -24.56
N LEU A 369 -30.81 -0.03 -24.38
CA LEU A 369 -29.96 -0.99 -25.08
C LEU A 369 -30.05 -2.39 -24.46
N GLN A 370 -29.91 -3.42 -25.29
CA GLN A 370 -29.68 -4.80 -24.87
C GLN A 370 -28.21 -5.06 -24.49
N SER A 371 -27.52 -4.01 -24.06
CA SER A 371 -26.15 -4.03 -23.58
C SER A 371 -26.08 -3.34 -22.23
N GLY A 372 -25.32 -3.90 -21.31
CA GLY A 372 -25.03 -3.32 -20.01
C GLY A 372 -23.57 -3.48 -19.62
N LEU A 373 -23.24 -2.99 -18.42
CA LEU A 373 -21.87 -2.98 -17.92
C LEU A 373 -21.81 -3.46 -16.47
N ALA A 374 -20.78 -4.25 -16.16
CA ALA A 374 -20.40 -4.60 -14.80
C ALA A 374 -18.96 -4.11 -14.53
N GLY A 375 -18.83 -3.17 -13.61
CA GLY A 375 -17.55 -2.59 -13.24
C GLY A 375 -16.95 -3.28 -12.02
N PHE A 376 -15.65 -3.53 -12.06
CA PHE A 376 -14.90 -4.08 -10.94
C PHE A 376 -13.62 -3.30 -10.67
N LEU A 377 -13.08 -3.45 -9.46
CA LEU A 377 -11.76 -2.93 -9.12
C LEU A 377 -10.74 -4.04 -9.24
N ASP A 378 -9.66 -3.75 -9.94
CA ASP A 378 -8.44 -4.52 -9.90
C ASP A 378 -7.45 -3.80 -8.97
N SER A 379 -7.62 -4.01 -7.67
CA SER A 379 -6.93 -3.23 -6.63
C SER A 379 -5.44 -3.54 -6.55
N ASN A 380 -4.60 -2.49 -6.57
CA ASN A 380 -3.15 -2.48 -6.22
C ASN A 380 -2.81 -1.27 -5.34
N TYR A 381 -1.65 -1.42 -4.70
CA TYR A 381 -0.77 -0.52 -3.96
C TYR A 381 -1.10 0.99 -3.96
N GLN A 382 -1.11 1.57 -2.75
CA GLN A 382 -1.27 3.02 -2.47
C GLN A 382 -2.55 3.65 -3.02
N GLY A 383 -3.57 2.83 -3.24
CA GLY A 383 -4.76 3.23 -3.96
C GLY A 383 -4.46 3.74 -5.36
N ARG A 384 -3.48 3.14 -6.06
CA ARG A 384 -3.28 3.29 -7.51
C ARG A 384 -3.39 1.90 -8.12
N LEU A 385 -4.35 1.74 -9.02
CA LEU A 385 -4.68 0.45 -9.64
C LEU A 385 -3.47 -0.18 -10.33
N LEU A 386 -3.52 -1.51 -10.38
CA LEU A 386 -2.45 -2.46 -10.69
C LEU A 386 -1.78 -2.09 -12.02
N HIS A 387 -0.76 -1.25 -11.94
CA HIS A 387 0.25 -1.16 -12.97
C HIS A 387 1.60 -1.16 -12.26
N GLU A 388 2.30 -2.26 -12.48
CA GLU A 388 3.22 -2.88 -11.53
C GLU A 388 4.60 -2.20 -11.40
N GLU A 389 4.72 -0.93 -11.80
CA GLU A 389 5.94 -0.13 -11.62
C GLU A 389 5.64 1.30 -11.14
N SER A 390 4.38 1.56 -10.74
CA SER A 390 3.98 2.83 -10.10
C SER A 390 4.60 3.06 -8.71
N VAL A 391 5.36 2.08 -8.24
CA VAL A 391 6.19 2.05 -7.04
C VAL A 391 7.27 3.15 -7.07
N HIS A 392 7.78 3.46 -8.25
CA HIS A 392 8.82 4.48 -8.39
C HIS A 392 8.21 5.88 -8.59
N PRO A 393 8.67 6.89 -7.85
CA PRO A 393 8.45 8.29 -8.19
C PRO A 393 8.78 8.54 -9.67
N ARG A 394 8.02 9.42 -10.33
CA ARG A 394 8.18 9.71 -11.77
C ARG A 394 9.63 10.02 -12.17
N ALA A 395 10.40 10.65 -11.29
CA ALA A 395 11.82 10.93 -11.50
C ALA A 395 12.66 9.65 -11.59
N ILE A 396 12.51 8.73 -10.62
CA ILE A 396 13.21 7.44 -10.58
C ILE A 396 12.79 6.56 -11.76
N PHE A 397 11.49 6.50 -12.06
CA PHE A 397 10.98 5.75 -13.21
C PHE A 397 11.59 6.23 -14.53
N LYS A 398 11.71 7.55 -14.68
CA LYS A 398 12.34 8.17 -15.86
C LYS A 398 13.82 7.81 -15.95
N GLU A 399 14.54 7.84 -14.83
CA GLU A 399 15.96 7.49 -14.76
C GLU A 399 16.18 6.02 -15.16
N LYS A 400 15.42 5.08 -14.57
CA LYS A 400 15.49 3.65 -14.89
C LYS A 400 15.24 3.35 -16.37
N ILE A 401 14.23 3.98 -16.97
CA ILE A 401 13.92 3.82 -18.40
C ILE A 401 15.01 4.41 -19.31
N SER A 402 15.74 5.42 -18.84
CA SER A 402 16.77 6.12 -19.62
C SER A 402 18.18 5.54 -19.43
N GLY A 403 18.41 4.78 -18.34
CA GLY A 403 19.74 4.33 -17.87
C GLY A 403 20.21 2.97 -18.39
N ASN A 404 19.47 2.33 -19.31
CA ASN A 404 19.65 1.01 -19.93
C ASN A 404 18.60 -0.03 -19.46
N LEU A 405 17.76 -0.50 -20.38
CA LEU A 405 16.63 -1.42 -20.14
C LEU A 405 17.13 -2.87 -19.93
N SER A 406 17.74 -3.14 -18.78
CA SER A 406 18.18 -4.50 -18.43
C SER A 406 17.01 -5.45 -18.11
N SER A 407 17.21 -6.76 -18.23
CA SER A 407 16.20 -7.77 -17.86
C SER A 407 15.68 -7.61 -16.43
N LYS A 408 16.56 -7.23 -15.49
CA LYS A 408 16.20 -6.97 -14.08
C LYS A 408 15.10 -5.90 -13.90
N PHE A 409 14.97 -4.97 -14.84
CA PHE A 409 13.90 -3.98 -14.81
C PHE A 409 12.53 -4.64 -15.05
N PHE A 410 12.46 -5.50 -16.07
CA PHE A 410 11.21 -6.12 -16.51
C PHE A 410 10.82 -7.35 -15.67
N ASP A 411 11.79 -8.04 -15.08
CA ASP A 411 11.58 -9.24 -14.24
C ASP A 411 11.41 -8.91 -12.75
N SER A 412 11.18 -7.63 -12.41
CA SER A 412 11.02 -7.20 -11.00
C SER A 412 9.89 -7.96 -10.28
N PRO A 413 10.11 -8.53 -9.08
CA PRO A 413 9.08 -9.24 -8.30
C PRO A 413 7.89 -8.38 -7.85
N LEU A 414 7.96 -7.06 -8.07
CA LEU A 414 6.87 -6.13 -7.86
C LEU A 414 5.82 -6.17 -8.99
N ARG A 415 6.20 -6.79 -10.12
CA ARG A 415 5.43 -6.97 -11.36
C ARG A 415 5.32 -8.44 -11.71
N LEU A 416 4.26 -9.10 -11.24
CA LEU A 416 4.06 -10.52 -11.49
C LEU A 416 3.76 -10.75 -12.97
N ASN A 417 4.62 -11.51 -13.61
CA ASN A 417 4.53 -11.87 -15.00
C ASN A 417 4.93 -13.35 -15.20
N SER A 418 4.88 -13.83 -16.43
CA SER A 418 5.12 -15.25 -16.72
C SER A 418 6.54 -15.72 -16.37
N HIS A 419 7.51 -14.82 -16.29
CA HIS A 419 8.92 -15.14 -16.09
C HIS A 419 9.37 -15.10 -14.62
N ASN A 420 8.68 -14.37 -13.75
CA ASN A 420 9.15 -14.10 -12.39
C ASN A 420 8.22 -14.62 -11.28
N VAL A 421 7.43 -15.66 -11.59
CA VAL A 421 6.47 -16.24 -10.64
C VAL A 421 7.17 -16.70 -9.36
N ALA A 422 8.34 -17.33 -9.48
CA ALA A 422 9.08 -17.84 -8.32
C ALA A 422 9.60 -16.71 -7.43
N GLU A 423 10.20 -15.68 -8.04
CA GLU A 423 10.76 -14.52 -7.36
C GLU A 423 9.64 -13.69 -6.70
N THR A 424 8.48 -13.58 -7.33
CA THR A 424 7.29 -12.93 -6.76
C THR A 424 6.81 -13.69 -5.53
N VAL A 425 6.69 -15.02 -5.61
CA VAL A 425 6.29 -15.85 -4.45
C VAL A 425 7.29 -15.70 -3.31
N GLN A 426 8.60 -15.71 -3.60
CA GLN A 426 9.65 -15.46 -2.60
C GLN A 426 9.55 -14.06 -1.99
N PHE A 427 9.22 -13.04 -2.78
CA PHE A 427 8.96 -11.69 -2.28
C PHE A 427 7.75 -11.66 -1.34
N LEU A 428 6.65 -12.31 -1.71
CA LEU A 428 5.44 -12.42 -0.88
C LEU A 428 5.69 -13.20 0.41
N GLU A 429 6.60 -14.18 0.41
CA GLU A 429 6.96 -14.96 1.59
C GLU A 429 7.57 -14.08 2.69
N ARG A 430 8.20 -12.97 2.34
CA ARG A 430 8.76 -12.02 3.32
C ARG A 430 7.71 -11.49 4.28
N PHE A 431 6.46 -11.33 3.85
CA PHE A 431 5.36 -10.87 4.70
C PHE A 431 4.96 -11.88 5.80
N LYS A 432 5.51 -13.10 5.77
CA LYS A 432 5.37 -14.11 6.84
C LYS A 432 6.32 -13.88 8.02
N GLN A 433 7.26 -12.93 7.93
CA GLN A 433 8.30 -12.72 8.94
C GLN A 433 8.14 -11.37 9.64
N LEU A 434 8.25 -11.36 10.97
CA LEU A 434 8.30 -10.11 11.75
C LEU A 434 9.61 -9.33 11.52
N ASN A 435 10.68 -10.00 11.12
CA ASN A 435 12.00 -9.37 10.97
C ASN A 435 12.16 -8.58 9.67
N SER A 436 11.25 -8.72 8.69
CA SER A 436 11.24 -7.90 7.47
C SER A 436 10.57 -6.53 7.66
N ILE A 437 10.22 -6.18 8.92
CA ILE A 437 9.46 -4.99 9.28
C ILE A 437 10.34 -3.74 9.23
N SER A 438 9.77 -2.67 8.67
CA SER A 438 10.32 -1.32 8.81
C SER A 438 10.57 -0.98 10.28
N ILE A 439 11.81 -0.65 10.65
CA ILE A 439 12.16 -0.25 12.02
C ILE A 439 11.11 0.75 12.51
N SER A 440 10.27 0.29 13.44
CA SER A 440 9.14 1.10 13.85
C SER A 440 9.69 2.37 14.52
N LYS A 441 9.03 3.51 14.33
CA LYS A 441 9.38 4.75 15.02
C LYS A 441 9.52 4.53 16.53
N ASN A 442 8.79 3.56 17.09
CA ASN A 442 8.87 3.17 18.49
C ASN A 442 10.21 2.51 18.84
N PHE A 443 10.75 1.61 18.00
CA PHE A 443 12.09 1.03 18.17
C PHE A 443 13.19 2.10 18.19
N LEU A 444 13.12 3.09 17.30
CA LEU A 444 14.07 4.22 17.28
C LEU A 444 13.94 5.10 18.53
N LEU A 445 12.72 5.37 18.99
CA LEU A 445 12.48 6.14 20.22
C LEU A 445 12.94 5.37 21.47
N GLU A 446 12.71 4.06 21.52
CA GLU A 446 13.15 3.19 22.60
C GLU A 446 14.68 3.11 22.67
N PHE A 447 15.35 2.98 21.51
CA PHE A 447 16.80 3.06 21.42
C PHE A 447 17.34 4.39 21.96
N GLN A 448 16.74 5.52 21.56
CA GLN A 448 17.12 6.84 22.09
C GLN A 448 16.91 6.94 23.61
N HIS A 449 15.84 6.35 24.12
CA HIS A 449 15.55 6.34 25.56
C HIS A 449 16.57 5.52 26.35
N ILE A 450 16.89 4.31 25.88
CA ILE A 450 17.88 3.41 26.47
C ILE A 450 19.27 4.07 26.46
N LYS A 451 19.66 4.70 25.36
CA LYS A 451 20.92 5.45 25.24
C LYS A 451 21.01 6.58 26.28
N ARG A 452 19.96 7.39 26.43
CA ARG A 452 19.88 8.45 27.46
C ARG A 452 19.96 7.87 28.88
N LYS A 453 19.34 6.73 29.13
CA LYS A 453 19.39 6.03 30.43
C LYS A 453 20.82 5.58 30.74
N ALA A 454 21.52 4.98 29.78
CA ALA A 454 22.91 4.56 29.92
C ALA A 454 23.85 5.75 30.22
N GLU A 455 23.71 6.86 29.48
CA GLU A 455 24.45 8.10 29.73
C GLU A 455 24.23 8.64 31.15
N ASN A 456 22.99 8.60 31.65
CA ASN A 456 22.66 9.05 33.00
C ASN A 456 23.27 8.13 34.08
N ILE A 457 23.26 6.81 33.86
CA ILE A 457 23.92 5.85 34.78
C ILE A 457 25.44 6.11 34.81
N ASN A 458 26.08 6.30 33.66
CA ASN A 458 27.51 6.63 33.58
C ASN A 458 27.85 7.91 34.34
N ARG A 459 27.04 8.96 34.20
CA ARG A 459 27.21 10.21 34.97
C ARG A 459 27.11 9.96 36.48
N LYS A 460 26.14 9.16 36.93
CA LYS A 460 25.98 8.81 38.35
C LYS A 460 27.15 7.98 38.89
N ILE A 461 27.67 7.04 38.11
CA ILE A 461 28.87 6.27 38.47
C ILE A 461 30.07 7.20 38.63
N ALA A 462 30.35 8.05 37.62
CA ALA A 462 31.48 8.99 37.68
C ALA A 462 31.41 9.93 38.89
N VAL A 463 30.21 10.44 39.22
CA VAL A 463 29.99 11.26 40.43
C VAL A 463 30.26 10.47 41.70
N LEU A 464 29.84 9.20 41.77
CA LEU A 464 30.07 8.34 42.94
C LEU A 464 31.54 7.93 43.08
N GLU A 465 32.24 7.60 41.99
CA GLU A 465 33.68 7.28 41.98
C GLU A 465 34.50 8.45 42.50
N ASP A 466 34.22 9.64 42.00
CA ASP A 466 34.83 10.88 42.44
C ASP A 466 34.52 11.17 43.92
N PHE A 467 33.27 10.96 44.34
CA PHE A 467 32.85 11.10 45.73
C PHE A 467 33.56 10.11 46.67
N ILE A 468 33.66 8.84 46.29
CA ILE A 468 34.37 7.78 47.02
C ILE A 468 35.85 8.13 47.13
N SER A 469 36.48 8.53 46.02
CA SER A 469 37.89 8.90 45.98
C SER A 469 38.22 10.05 46.93
N VAL A 470 37.34 11.06 46.99
CA VAL A 470 37.48 12.17 47.94
C VAL A 470 37.33 11.70 49.39
N PHE A 471 36.40 10.80 49.70
CA PHE A 471 36.23 10.26 51.05
C PHE A 471 37.37 9.35 51.50
N VAL A 472 37.94 8.55 50.61
CA VAL A 472 39.16 7.77 50.89
C VAL A 472 40.35 8.69 51.21
N LEU A 473 40.46 9.82 50.51
CA LEU A 473 41.47 10.83 50.85
C LEU A 473 41.19 11.50 52.20
N ILE A 474 39.91 11.79 52.50
CA ILE A 474 39.49 12.27 53.81
C ILE A 474 39.93 11.26 54.88
N GLU A 475 39.62 9.98 54.76
CA GLU A 475 40.08 8.95 55.71
C GLU A 475 41.58 8.99 55.97
N LYS A 476 42.39 9.12 54.92
CA LYS A 476 43.85 9.22 55.03
C LYS A 476 44.31 10.47 55.82
N PHE A 477 43.65 11.61 55.64
CA PHE A 477 43.94 12.83 56.43
C PHE A 477 43.56 12.70 57.90
N PHE A 478 42.55 11.89 58.21
CA PHE A 478 42.00 11.76 59.55
C PHE A 478 42.46 10.49 60.28
N ASN A 479 43.36 9.67 59.71
CA ASN A 479 43.84 8.43 60.31
C ASN A 479 44.91 8.67 61.40
N VAL A 480 44.53 9.37 62.46
CA VAL A 480 45.38 9.64 63.63
C VAL A 480 45.26 8.46 64.61
N LYS A 481 46.33 7.68 64.79
CA LYS A 481 46.38 6.63 65.82
C LYS A 481 46.29 7.29 67.20
N SER A 482 45.16 7.12 67.90
CA SER A 482 45.05 7.58 69.28
C SER A 482 45.92 6.69 70.18
N LYS A 483 47.16 7.10 70.42
CA LYS A 483 47.84 6.69 71.65
C LYS A 483 47.50 7.74 72.69
N ASN A 484 46.89 7.31 73.79
CA ASN A 484 46.56 8.13 74.95
C ASN A 484 47.66 9.16 75.23
N LYS A 485 47.35 10.46 75.12
CA LYS A 485 47.72 11.52 76.06
C LYS A 485 47.37 12.91 75.49
N THR A 486 47.11 13.80 76.44
CA THR A 486 46.62 15.18 76.42
C THR A 486 47.50 16.22 75.70
N SER A 487 48.38 15.82 74.78
CA SER A 487 49.22 16.75 74.00
C SER A 487 48.68 17.00 72.57
N PRO A 488 48.87 18.20 71.99
CA PRO A 488 48.47 18.47 70.61
C PRO A 488 49.23 17.56 69.65
N GLN A 489 48.54 16.58 69.05
CA GLN A 489 49.10 15.80 67.93
C GLN A 489 49.11 16.66 66.67
N MET A 490 50.18 16.58 65.90
CA MET A 490 50.32 17.28 64.62
C MET A 490 50.01 16.32 63.47
N LEU A 491 49.23 16.78 62.50
CA LEU A 491 48.90 16.04 61.28
C LEU A 491 49.94 16.34 60.20
N ASP A 492 50.55 15.30 59.64
CA ASP A 492 51.35 15.44 58.42
C ASP A 492 50.43 15.79 57.24
N ILE A 493 50.75 16.89 56.56
CA ILE A 493 49.97 17.37 55.41
C ILE A 493 50.25 16.47 54.21
N LEU A 494 49.23 15.77 53.71
CA LEU A 494 49.34 15.03 52.46
C LEU A 494 49.48 15.98 51.25
N PRO A 495 50.33 15.66 50.24
CA PRO A 495 50.55 16.47 49.04
C PRO A 495 49.38 16.35 48.06
N VAL A 496 48.23 16.90 48.45
CA VAL A 496 47.00 16.94 47.64
C VAL A 496 46.95 18.26 46.85
N SER A 497 45.98 18.58 46.00
CA SER A 497 45.86 19.95 45.40
C SER A 497 44.90 20.84 46.20
N ILE A 498 45.00 22.19 46.07
CA ILE A 498 44.03 23.14 46.68
C ILE A 498 42.60 22.84 46.19
N LYS A 499 42.47 22.44 44.92
CA LYS A 499 41.20 22.06 44.31
C LYS A 499 40.54 20.89 45.03
N ILE A 500 41.32 19.86 45.39
CA ILE A 500 40.82 18.69 46.12
C ILE A 500 40.50 19.05 47.58
N LEU A 501 41.34 19.84 48.26
CA LEU A 501 41.05 20.31 49.63
C LEU A 501 39.74 21.11 49.69
N THR A 502 39.53 22.01 48.74
CA THR A 502 38.29 22.79 48.61
C THR A 502 37.08 21.87 48.40
N LYS A 503 37.26 20.78 47.65
CA LYS A 503 36.22 19.78 47.39
C LYS A 503 35.90 18.94 48.63
N MET A 504 36.92 18.48 49.35
CA MET A 504 36.79 17.79 50.64
C MET A 504 36.03 18.67 51.64
N LYS A 505 36.44 19.94 51.80
CA LYS A 505 35.77 20.94 52.63
C LYS A 505 34.28 21.04 52.31
N LYS A 506 33.92 21.25 51.04
CA LYS A 506 32.51 21.35 50.60
C LYS A 506 31.73 20.08 50.91
N ILE A 507 32.30 18.91 50.66
CA ILE A 507 31.65 17.61 50.89
C ILE A 507 31.44 17.35 52.40
N CYS A 508 32.46 17.60 53.23
CA CYS A 508 32.38 17.48 54.68
C CYS A 508 31.31 18.40 55.23
N ILE A 509 31.32 19.71 54.89
CA ILE A 509 30.30 20.67 55.33
C ILE A 509 28.90 20.20 54.93
N LYS A 510 28.69 19.80 53.68
CA LYS A 510 27.39 19.35 53.19
C LYS A 510 26.88 18.11 53.94
N ARG A 511 27.76 17.16 54.27
CA ARG A 511 27.36 15.94 55.00
C ARG A 511 27.08 16.22 56.46
N PHE A 512 27.90 17.05 57.09
CA PHE A 512 27.74 17.42 58.49
C PHE A 512 26.45 18.21 58.73
N ASN A 513 26.06 19.10 57.80
CA ASN A 513 24.79 19.83 57.89
C ASN A 513 23.55 18.93 57.86
N ASN A 514 23.66 17.73 57.28
CA ASN A 514 22.55 16.79 57.05
C ASN A 514 22.53 15.61 58.04
N ASP A 515 23.49 15.50 58.97
CA ASP A 515 23.58 14.40 59.93
C ASP A 515 22.93 14.79 61.28
N ALA A 516 21.65 14.44 61.45
CA ALA A 516 20.87 14.73 62.66
C ALA A 516 21.39 14.01 63.92
N TYR A 517 22.07 12.86 63.75
CA TYR A 517 22.66 12.12 64.86
C TYR A 517 23.84 12.89 65.48
N LEU A 518 24.58 13.62 64.65
CA LEU A 518 25.71 14.39 65.09
C LEU A 518 25.33 15.68 65.83
N LYS A 519 24.29 16.39 65.35
CA LYS A 519 23.70 17.53 66.07
C LYS A 519 23.30 17.13 67.49
N ARG A 520 22.67 15.96 67.65
CA ARG A 520 22.32 15.39 68.96
C ARG A 520 23.54 15.04 69.82
N LYS A 521 24.57 14.37 69.27
CA LYS A 521 25.78 14.01 70.04
C LYS A 521 26.62 15.22 70.48
N LEU A 522 26.50 16.34 69.76
CA LEU A 522 27.16 17.62 70.07
C LEU A 522 26.33 18.54 70.99
N GLY A 523 25.13 18.11 71.40
CA GLY A 523 24.24 18.90 72.27
C GLY A 523 23.65 20.14 71.59
N LEU A 524 23.63 20.20 70.25
CA LEU A 524 23.15 21.34 69.48
C LEU A 524 21.65 21.18 69.19
N SER A 525 20.85 22.21 69.51
CA SER A 525 19.41 22.22 69.23
C SER A 525 19.11 22.35 67.72
N ASP A 526 17.97 21.83 67.25
CA ASP A 526 17.57 21.88 65.84
C ASP A 526 17.40 23.31 65.28
N THR A 527 17.29 24.31 66.17
CA THR A 527 17.13 25.74 65.85
C THR A 527 18.44 26.54 65.86
N GLN A 528 19.56 25.98 66.34
CA GLN A 528 20.88 26.62 66.29
C GLN A 528 21.59 26.32 64.97
N SER A 529 21.37 27.18 63.99
CA SER A 529 22.12 27.21 62.72
C SER A 529 23.41 28.04 62.87
N ILE A 530 24.35 27.68 63.75
CA ILE A 530 25.63 28.43 63.85
C ILE A 530 26.88 27.52 63.90
N ASP A 531 27.84 27.90 63.05
CA ASP A 531 29.29 27.65 62.98
C ASP A 531 29.91 26.27 62.92
N VAL A 532 29.15 25.20 62.72
CA VAL A 532 29.78 23.90 62.37
C VAL A 532 30.43 23.95 60.98
N ALA A 533 29.80 24.64 60.02
CA ALA A 533 30.38 24.90 58.71
C ALA A 533 31.64 25.78 58.83
N THR A 534 31.65 26.74 59.76
CA THR A 534 32.79 27.62 60.03
C THR A 534 33.91 26.88 60.75
N TYR A 535 33.59 25.95 61.64
CA TYR A 535 34.55 25.07 62.33
C TYR A 535 35.23 24.09 61.36
N ILE A 536 34.48 23.48 60.44
CA ILE A 536 35.05 22.65 59.36
C ILE A 536 35.80 23.53 58.36
N LYS A 537 35.29 24.72 58.03
CA LYS A 537 35.96 25.69 57.18
C LYS A 537 37.30 26.13 57.78
N ASP A 538 37.35 26.44 59.08
CA ASP A 538 38.56 26.83 59.81
C ASP A 538 39.60 25.70 59.79
N PHE A 539 39.17 24.44 59.97
CA PHE A 539 40.04 23.26 59.82
C PHE A 539 40.68 23.19 58.43
N PHE A 540 39.89 23.27 57.36
CA PHE A 540 40.40 23.18 55.98
C PHE A 540 41.14 24.44 55.52
N ASP A 541 40.79 25.62 56.01
CA ASP A 541 41.47 26.89 55.72
C ASP A 541 42.84 26.93 56.43
N THR A 542 42.95 26.36 57.63
CA THR A 542 44.23 26.14 58.33
C THR A 542 45.13 25.17 57.56
N LEU A 543 44.58 24.06 57.05
CA LEU A 543 45.29 23.12 56.16
C LEU A 543 45.78 23.79 54.87
N GLN A 544 44.98 24.72 54.31
CA GLN A 544 45.31 25.41 53.07
C GLN A 544 46.41 26.46 53.25
N LYS A 545 46.38 27.23 54.36
CA LYS A 545 47.45 28.18 54.73
C LYS A 545 48.78 27.48 54.97
N GLY A 546 48.72 26.25 55.50
CA GLY A 546 49.87 25.48 55.91
C GLY A 546 50.68 24.76 54.84
N ARG A 547 50.48 25.07 53.57
CA ARG A 547 51.29 24.51 52.47
C ARG A 547 52.50 25.34 52.09
N LYS A 548 52.61 26.57 52.63
CA LYS A 548 53.77 27.45 52.44
C LYS A 548 54.86 27.24 53.52
N GLY A 549 54.68 26.28 54.44
CA GLY A 549 55.63 25.92 55.51
C GLY A 549 55.02 24.86 56.46
N LYS A 550 55.80 24.23 57.35
CA LYS A 550 55.28 23.24 58.32
C LYS A 550 54.20 23.86 59.20
N THR A 551 52.95 23.39 59.06
CA THR A 551 51.81 23.91 59.84
C THR A 551 51.20 22.82 60.66
N THR A 552 50.86 23.18 61.89
CA THR A 552 50.53 22.24 62.95
C THR A 552 49.07 22.42 63.32
N ILE A 553 48.28 21.36 63.15
CA ILE A 553 46.86 21.38 63.45
C ILE A 553 46.68 20.93 64.89
N ASN A 554 46.00 21.73 65.70
CA ASN A 554 45.66 21.31 67.05
C ASN A 554 44.52 20.27 67.00
N VAL A 555 44.89 18.99 67.07
CA VAL A 555 43.94 17.85 67.05
C VAL A 555 42.91 17.93 68.18
N SER A 556 43.25 18.50 69.36
CA SER A 556 42.28 18.63 70.46
C SER A 556 41.17 19.62 70.13
N LYS A 557 41.47 20.70 69.40
CA LYS A 557 40.48 21.69 68.91
C LYS A 557 39.47 21.04 67.98
N TYR A 558 39.89 20.07 67.16
CA TYR A 558 39.07 19.45 66.09
C TYR A 558 38.63 18.01 66.36
N ILE A 559 38.83 17.50 67.59
CA ILE A 559 38.74 16.07 67.92
C ILE A 559 37.38 15.45 67.59
N MET A 560 36.29 16.20 67.74
CA MET A 560 34.93 15.72 67.45
C MET A 560 34.69 15.54 65.95
N PHE A 561 35.18 16.48 65.13
CA PHE A 561 35.13 16.36 63.67
C PHE A 561 36.01 15.21 63.17
N ILE A 562 37.21 15.06 63.75
CA ILE A 562 38.15 13.98 63.42
C ILE A 562 37.53 12.60 63.71
N LYS A 563 36.99 12.39 64.94
CA LYS A 563 36.33 11.13 65.31
C LYS A 563 35.13 10.81 64.44
N PHE A 564 34.31 11.81 64.12
CA PHE A 564 33.17 11.62 63.23
C PHE A 564 33.58 11.13 61.85
N VAL A 565 34.59 11.78 61.27
CA VAL A 565 35.10 11.39 59.95
C VAL A 565 35.64 9.96 59.99
N GLN A 566 36.38 9.59 61.04
CA GLN A 566 36.88 8.23 61.24
C GLN A 566 35.76 7.17 61.36
N GLU A 567 34.67 7.47 62.09
CA GLU A 567 33.56 6.53 62.27
C GLU A 567 32.65 6.43 61.03
N LYS A 568 32.33 7.57 60.39
CA LYS A 568 31.31 7.62 59.34
C LYS A 568 31.86 7.47 57.94
N SER A 569 33.09 7.91 57.67
CA SER A 569 33.65 7.81 56.33
C SER A 569 33.70 6.37 55.81
N PRO A 570 34.17 5.37 56.59
CA PRO A 570 34.23 3.99 56.10
C PRO A 570 32.84 3.43 55.75
N LEU A 571 31.81 3.82 56.51
CA LEU A 571 30.42 3.45 56.25
C LEU A 571 29.89 4.12 54.98
N ILE A 572 30.17 5.41 54.80
CA ILE A 572 29.79 6.20 53.61
C ILE A 572 30.46 5.64 52.36
N VAL A 573 31.76 5.34 52.44
CA VAL A 573 32.53 4.71 51.35
C VAL A 573 31.93 3.36 51.01
N LYS A 574 31.72 2.48 52.00
CA LYS A 574 31.12 1.15 51.79
C LYS A 574 29.73 1.23 51.15
N GLN A 575 28.85 2.09 51.65
CA GLN A 575 27.50 2.28 51.08
C GLN A 575 27.56 2.86 49.66
N SER A 576 28.47 3.80 49.41
CA SER A 576 28.64 4.40 48.09
C SER A 576 29.22 3.40 47.08
N GLN A 577 30.16 2.55 47.51
CA GLN A 577 30.69 1.44 46.72
C GLN A 577 29.62 0.39 46.40
N GLN A 578 28.77 0.03 47.37
CA GLN A 578 27.62 -0.86 47.13
C GLN A 578 26.63 -0.26 46.12
N ARG A 579 26.33 1.04 46.24
CA ARG A 579 25.48 1.75 45.29
C ARG A 579 26.10 1.84 43.89
N MET A 580 27.42 2.04 43.81
CA MET A 580 28.18 2.03 42.58
C MET A 580 28.13 0.66 41.90
N LEU A 581 28.35 -0.43 42.64
CA LEU A 581 28.22 -1.80 42.13
C LEU A 581 26.80 -2.07 41.59
N LYS A 582 25.76 -1.58 42.26
CA LYS A 582 24.38 -1.68 41.76
C LYS A 582 24.19 -0.92 40.45
N LEU A 583 24.71 0.30 40.34
CA LEU A 583 24.65 1.08 39.11
C LEU A 583 25.46 0.45 37.97
N ILE A 584 26.60 -0.18 38.27
CA ILE A 584 27.38 -0.94 37.28
C ILE A 584 26.57 -2.14 36.76
N LYS A 585 25.86 -2.86 37.63
CA LYS A 585 24.97 -3.95 37.19
C LYS A 585 23.83 -3.42 36.32
N GLU A 586 23.17 -2.33 36.72
CA GLU A 586 22.11 -1.68 35.92
C GLU A 586 22.64 -1.17 34.57
N LYS A 587 23.87 -0.63 34.55
CA LYS A 587 24.59 -0.23 33.34
C LYS A 587 24.78 -1.44 32.42
N ASN A 588 25.37 -2.52 32.90
CA ASN A 588 25.66 -3.70 32.08
C ASN A 588 24.38 -4.29 31.45
N ILE A 589 23.26 -4.30 32.20
CA ILE A 589 21.96 -4.72 31.66
C ILE A 589 21.50 -3.74 30.56
N THR A 590 21.57 -2.43 30.82
CA THR A 590 21.14 -1.40 29.86
C THR A 590 22.01 -1.40 28.60
N ASP A 591 23.32 -1.57 28.74
CA ASP A 591 24.29 -1.65 27.63
C ASP A 591 24.06 -2.92 26.81
N LYS A 592 23.80 -4.07 27.47
CA LYS A 592 23.44 -5.32 26.78
C LYS A 592 22.17 -5.15 25.95
N THR A 593 21.10 -4.62 26.54
CA THR A 593 19.84 -4.35 25.82
C THR A 593 20.05 -3.34 24.69
N SER A 594 20.86 -2.29 24.90
CA SER A 594 21.21 -1.33 23.85
C SER A 594 21.98 -1.97 22.70
N GLN A 595 22.86 -2.93 22.99
CA GLN A 595 23.65 -3.64 21.99
C GLN A 595 22.75 -4.57 21.15
N GLU A 596 21.86 -5.32 21.79
CA GLU A 596 20.86 -6.18 21.12
C GLU A 596 19.96 -5.37 20.17
N LEU A 597 19.49 -4.19 20.63
CA LEU A 597 18.73 -3.25 19.80
C LEU A 597 19.56 -2.64 18.66
N MET A 598 20.82 -2.27 18.91
CA MET A 598 21.73 -1.75 17.87
C MET A 598 21.98 -2.78 16.79
N THR A 599 22.30 -4.03 17.16
CA THR A 599 22.48 -5.12 16.18
C THR A 599 21.21 -5.28 15.35
N THR A 600 20.03 -5.30 15.98
CA THR A 600 18.75 -5.40 15.26
C THR A 600 18.52 -4.22 14.29
N VAL A 601 18.81 -2.98 14.70
CA VAL A 601 18.67 -1.78 13.85
C VAL A 601 19.70 -1.77 12.72
N SER A 602 20.96 -2.08 13.01
CA SER A 602 22.04 -2.13 12.04
C SER A 602 21.84 -3.23 11.01
N ASP A 603 21.47 -4.44 11.43
CA ASP A 603 21.18 -5.56 10.53
C ASP A 603 20.01 -5.22 9.62
N ASN A 604 18.97 -4.53 10.13
CA ASN A 604 17.85 -4.07 9.32
C ASN A 604 18.20 -2.96 8.32
N ILE A 605 19.08 -2.02 8.70
CA ILE A 605 19.57 -0.98 7.78
C ILE A 605 20.43 -1.62 6.69
N ILE A 606 21.37 -2.48 7.06
CA ILE A 606 22.23 -3.22 6.14
C ILE A 606 21.37 -4.09 5.20
N TYR A 607 20.38 -4.80 5.75
CA TYR A 607 19.44 -5.59 4.96
C TYR A 607 18.65 -4.72 3.96
N ARG A 608 18.21 -3.52 4.35
CA ARG A 608 17.51 -2.57 3.45
C ARG A 608 18.40 -1.97 2.38
N ASP A 609 19.66 -1.70 2.70
CA ASP A 609 20.62 -1.12 1.76
C ASP A 609 21.14 -2.16 0.76
N ILE A 610 21.11 -3.46 1.11
CA ILE A 610 21.51 -4.57 0.24
C ILE A 610 20.31 -5.10 -0.58
N ASP A 611 19.12 -5.13 0.00
CA ASP A 611 17.91 -5.70 -0.61
C ASP A 611 16.86 -4.61 -0.90
N GLU A 612 16.84 -4.11 -2.13
CA GLU A 612 15.89 -3.08 -2.58
C GLU A 612 14.42 -3.45 -2.28
N LEU A 613 14.08 -4.75 -2.28
CA LEU A 613 12.71 -5.22 -2.07
C LEU A 613 12.26 -5.08 -0.61
N ALA A 614 13.18 -4.97 0.35
CA ALA A 614 12.87 -4.73 1.77
C ALA A 614 12.21 -3.36 2.02
N THR A 615 12.32 -2.42 1.06
CA THR A 615 11.62 -1.14 1.12
C THR A 615 10.12 -1.26 0.81
N TYR A 616 9.68 -2.41 0.30
CA TYR A 616 8.29 -2.69 -0.10
C TYR A 616 7.59 -3.71 0.80
N THR A 617 8.22 -4.17 1.88
CA THR A 617 7.68 -5.17 2.82
C THR A 617 7.03 -4.54 4.06
N ASN A 618 6.01 -3.70 3.86
CA ASN A 618 5.26 -3.09 4.97
C ASN A 618 4.07 -3.98 5.38
N ILE A 619 3.99 -4.35 6.67
CA ILE A 619 2.84 -5.08 7.21
C ILE A 619 1.63 -4.14 7.37
N LEU A 620 1.86 -2.98 7.98
CA LEU A 620 0.89 -1.89 8.14
C LEU A 620 1.44 -0.56 7.59
N PRO A 621 0.58 0.30 7.03
CA PRO A 621 -0.87 0.10 6.84
C PRO A 621 -1.20 -0.93 5.74
N LEU A 622 -2.37 -1.58 5.81
CA LEU A 622 -2.72 -2.68 4.88
C LEU A 622 -2.83 -2.24 3.42
N ASN A 623 -3.09 -0.95 3.18
CA ASN A 623 -3.13 -0.36 1.84
C ASN A 623 -1.73 -0.25 1.16
N GLU A 624 -0.65 -0.42 1.93
CA GLU A 624 0.73 -0.51 1.45
C GLU A 624 1.28 -1.95 1.47
N ASN A 625 0.47 -2.92 1.89
CA ASN A 625 0.90 -4.30 1.99
C ASN A 625 0.71 -5.01 0.62
N TYR A 626 1.81 -5.43 -0.02
CA TYR A 626 1.74 -6.11 -1.32
C TYR A 626 1.02 -7.46 -1.25
N PHE A 627 1.18 -8.21 -0.16
CA PHE A 627 0.45 -9.46 0.01
C PHE A 627 -1.07 -9.24 -0.01
N VAL A 628 -1.54 -8.19 0.66
CA VAL A 628 -2.96 -7.79 0.68
C VAL A 628 -3.47 -7.43 -0.72
N THR A 629 -2.64 -6.80 -1.56
CA THR A 629 -2.97 -6.53 -2.98
C THR A 629 -3.28 -7.83 -3.73
N TYR A 630 -2.41 -8.84 -3.64
CA TYR A 630 -2.65 -10.11 -4.33
C TYR A 630 -3.87 -10.85 -3.75
N MET A 631 -4.10 -10.76 -2.44
CA MET A 631 -5.31 -11.30 -1.80
C MET A 631 -6.60 -10.72 -2.41
N GLN A 632 -6.61 -9.43 -2.78
CA GLN A 632 -7.81 -8.78 -3.32
C GLN A 632 -8.34 -9.42 -4.61
N GLN A 633 -7.44 -9.96 -5.44
CA GLN A 633 -7.80 -10.65 -6.68
C GLN A 633 -8.39 -12.04 -6.45
N LEU A 634 -8.26 -12.56 -5.22
CA LEU A 634 -8.62 -13.91 -4.78
C LEU A 634 -9.71 -13.93 -3.70
N LEU A 635 -10.39 -12.80 -3.44
CA LEU A 635 -11.46 -12.69 -2.42
C LEU A 635 -12.70 -13.54 -2.67
N PHE A 636 -12.80 -14.20 -3.82
CA PHE A 636 -13.82 -15.22 -4.08
C PHE A 636 -13.49 -16.55 -3.38
N ILE A 637 -12.25 -16.73 -2.93
CA ILE A 637 -11.84 -17.85 -2.07
C ILE A 637 -12.19 -17.47 -0.63
N LYS A 638 -13.08 -18.26 0.00
CA LYS A 638 -13.63 -17.98 1.33
C LYS A 638 -12.55 -17.70 2.37
N SER A 639 -11.51 -18.54 2.45
CA SER A 639 -10.43 -18.36 3.42
C SER A 639 -9.67 -17.05 3.24
N VAL A 640 -9.39 -16.66 2.00
CA VAL A 640 -8.72 -15.38 1.67
C VAL A 640 -9.61 -14.20 2.05
N ARG A 641 -10.91 -14.29 1.74
CA ARG A 641 -11.92 -13.29 2.08
C ARG A 641 -12.04 -13.06 3.58
N ASP A 642 -12.17 -14.14 4.34
CA ASP A 642 -12.37 -14.08 5.78
C ASP A 642 -11.11 -13.51 6.45
N ALA A 643 -9.92 -13.95 6.02
CA ALA A 643 -8.64 -13.38 6.44
C ALA A 643 -8.52 -11.89 6.13
N TYR A 644 -8.92 -11.45 4.93
CA TYR A 644 -8.89 -10.04 4.52
C TYR A 644 -9.77 -9.16 5.43
N ILE A 645 -10.98 -9.63 5.77
CA ILE A 645 -11.88 -8.93 6.69
C ILE A 645 -11.28 -8.85 8.09
N ASP A 646 -10.63 -9.91 8.57
CA ASP A 646 -10.06 -9.93 9.92
C ASP A 646 -8.79 -9.08 10.05
N MET A 647 -7.96 -9.03 9.01
CA MET A 647 -6.83 -8.09 8.92
C MET A 647 -7.32 -6.64 9.05
N GLU A 648 -8.38 -6.25 8.32
CA GLU A 648 -8.94 -4.89 8.41
C GLU A 648 -9.46 -4.57 9.81
N LYS A 649 -10.12 -5.51 10.49
CA LYS A 649 -10.55 -5.34 11.89
C LYS A 649 -9.37 -5.13 12.84
N ILE A 650 -8.26 -5.84 12.61
CA ILE A 650 -7.02 -5.68 13.40
C ILE A 650 -6.43 -4.28 13.17
N GLU A 651 -6.29 -3.86 11.91
CA GLU A 651 -5.78 -2.54 11.55
C GLU A 651 -6.64 -1.42 12.14
N SER A 652 -7.97 -1.51 12.00
CA SER A 652 -8.92 -0.49 12.46
C SER A 652 -9.13 -0.46 13.98
N SER A 653 -8.71 -1.52 14.71
CA SER A 653 -8.86 -1.59 16.16
C SER A 653 -8.05 -0.51 16.88
N ARG A 654 -8.71 0.35 17.65
CA ARG A 654 -8.03 1.36 18.50
C ARG A 654 -7.44 0.79 19.79
N LYS A 655 -7.80 -0.45 20.15
CA LYS A 655 -7.43 -1.08 21.43
C LYS A 655 -6.08 -1.79 21.39
N ILE A 656 -5.59 -2.13 20.20
CA ILE A 656 -4.40 -2.96 20.00
C ILE A 656 -3.24 -2.04 19.61
N LEU A 657 -2.05 -2.27 20.19
CA LEU A 657 -0.84 -1.52 19.85
C LEU A 657 -0.35 -1.90 18.44
N LYS A 658 0.36 -0.99 17.76
CA LYS A 658 0.83 -1.22 16.38
C LYS A 658 1.60 -2.54 16.22
N ASN A 659 2.57 -2.82 17.10
CA ASN A 659 3.39 -4.04 17.00
C ASN A 659 2.53 -5.31 17.13
N GLU A 660 1.62 -5.34 18.09
CA GLU A 660 0.69 -6.46 18.29
C GLU A 660 -0.27 -6.63 17.10
N LYS A 661 -0.66 -5.54 16.43
CA LYS A 661 -1.42 -5.64 15.17
C LYS A 661 -0.58 -6.29 14.07
N GLU A 662 0.67 -5.87 13.90
CA GLU A 662 1.57 -6.43 12.89
C GLU A 662 1.81 -7.93 13.14
N GLU A 663 2.02 -8.35 14.40
CA GLU A 663 2.12 -9.76 14.80
C GLU A 663 0.88 -10.57 14.40
N ARG A 664 -0.32 -10.12 14.79
CA ARG A 664 -1.57 -10.80 14.44
C ARG A 664 -1.80 -10.85 12.93
N ILE A 665 -1.42 -9.80 12.18
CA ILE A 665 -1.52 -9.79 10.72
C ILE A 665 -0.54 -10.79 10.11
N VAL A 666 0.70 -10.85 10.58
CA VAL A 666 1.72 -11.81 10.11
C VAL A 666 1.24 -13.25 10.35
N GLU A 667 0.65 -13.56 11.50
CA GLU A 667 0.06 -14.88 11.77
C GLU A 667 -1.05 -15.24 10.76
N ILE A 668 -1.89 -14.27 10.39
CA ILE A 668 -2.91 -14.46 9.34
C ILE A 668 -2.23 -14.72 7.99
N ILE A 669 -1.20 -13.95 7.63
CA ILE A 669 -0.44 -14.13 6.38
C ILE A 669 0.17 -15.52 6.33
N GLN A 670 0.82 -15.97 7.41
CA GLN A 670 1.41 -17.32 7.51
C GLN A 670 0.37 -18.41 7.23
N LYS A 671 -0.84 -18.26 7.77
CA LYS A 671 -1.93 -19.21 7.57
C LYS A 671 -2.41 -19.22 6.11
N ILE A 672 -2.59 -18.06 5.49
CA ILE A 672 -3.24 -17.95 4.17
C ILE A 672 -2.25 -18.02 2.99
N PHE A 673 -0.95 -17.84 3.23
CA PHE A 673 0.09 -17.82 2.20
C PHE A 673 0.04 -19.03 1.24
N PRO A 674 -0.08 -20.29 1.70
CA PRO A 674 -0.14 -21.44 0.78
C PRO A 674 -1.30 -21.36 -0.22
N VAL A 675 -2.45 -20.82 0.21
CA VAL A 675 -3.62 -20.65 -0.67
C VAL A 675 -3.34 -19.62 -1.77
N ILE A 676 -2.64 -18.54 -1.43
CA ILE A 676 -2.27 -17.49 -2.38
C ILE A 676 -1.20 -18.00 -3.35
N GLU A 677 -0.17 -18.68 -2.84
CA GLU A 677 0.90 -19.27 -3.66
C GLU A 677 0.34 -20.27 -4.68
N ASP A 678 -0.44 -21.25 -4.23
CA ASP A 678 -1.03 -22.27 -5.10
C ASP A 678 -1.92 -21.64 -6.19
N SER A 679 -2.68 -20.61 -5.82
CA SER A 679 -3.54 -19.88 -6.76
C SER A 679 -2.71 -19.15 -7.82
N ILE A 680 -1.67 -18.43 -7.41
CA ILE A 680 -0.75 -17.72 -8.32
C ILE A 680 -0.08 -18.72 -9.28
N ARG A 681 0.50 -19.80 -8.76
CA ARG A 681 1.17 -20.83 -9.56
C ARG A 681 0.21 -21.47 -10.55
N PHE A 682 -0.99 -21.87 -10.11
CA PHE A 682 -2.00 -22.46 -10.99
C PHE A 682 -2.39 -21.50 -12.12
N ILE A 683 -2.65 -20.22 -11.82
CA ILE A 683 -3.07 -19.24 -12.82
C ILE A 683 -1.96 -18.96 -13.84
N MET A 684 -0.72 -18.74 -13.37
CA MET A 684 0.38 -18.26 -14.21
C MET A 684 1.13 -19.40 -14.90
N LEU A 685 1.39 -20.50 -14.19
CA LEU A 685 2.21 -21.63 -14.68
C LEU A 685 1.35 -22.82 -15.13
N GLY A 686 0.16 -22.98 -14.56
CA GLY A 686 -0.70 -24.15 -14.82
C GLY A 686 -0.43 -25.29 -13.84
N GLY A 687 -0.70 -26.52 -14.28
CA GLY A 687 -0.63 -27.72 -13.43
C GLY A 687 -2.00 -28.14 -12.90
N ASP A 688 -1.97 -28.96 -11.83
CA ASP A 688 -3.16 -29.50 -11.21
C ASP A 688 -4.01 -28.40 -10.56
N TYR A 689 -5.33 -28.62 -10.57
CA TYR A 689 -6.24 -27.72 -9.88
C TYR A 689 -5.96 -27.74 -8.37
N PRO A 690 -5.83 -26.58 -7.69
CA PRO A 690 -5.47 -26.51 -6.27
C PRO A 690 -6.67 -26.86 -5.36
N TRP A 691 -7.13 -28.11 -5.41
CA TRP A 691 -8.33 -28.59 -4.69
C TRP A 691 -8.26 -28.34 -3.19
N ASP A 692 -7.10 -28.58 -2.60
CA ASP A 692 -6.90 -28.50 -1.16
C ASP A 692 -6.97 -27.05 -0.70
N SER A 693 -6.22 -26.18 -1.36
CA SER A 693 -6.24 -24.74 -1.12
C SER A 693 -7.58 -24.08 -1.42
N ARG A 694 -8.36 -24.58 -2.40
CA ARG A 694 -9.68 -24.01 -2.74
C ARG A 694 -10.82 -24.49 -1.84
N PHE A 695 -10.80 -25.75 -1.42
CA PHE A 695 -11.99 -26.39 -0.84
C PHE A 695 -11.76 -27.10 0.49
N LYS A 696 -10.54 -27.60 0.76
CA LYS A 696 -10.23 -28.28 2.04
C LYS A 696 -9.74 -27.30 3.10
N TYR A 697 -8.90 -26.35 2.72
CA TYR A 697 -8.39 -25.34 3.62
C TYR A 697 -9.53 -24.47 4.16
N GLN A 698 -9.63 -24.37 5.49
CA GLN A 698 -10.57 -23.49 6.18
C GLN A 698 -9.76 -22.52 7.04
N TYR A 699 -9.97 -21.22 6.83
CA TYR A 699 -9.49 -20.20 7.74
C TYR A 699 -10.48 -20.08 8.90
N GLY A 700 -10.00 -20.30 10.13
CA GLY A 700 -10.76 -20.08 11.35
C GLY A 700 -9.91 -19.27 12.33
N VAL A 701 -10.54 -18.29 12.97
CA VAL A 701 -9.93 -17.57 14.09
C VAL A 701 -10.03 -18.45 15.31
N SER A 702 -8.88 -18.93 15.79
CA SER A 702 -8.72 -19.52 17.12
C SER A 702 -8.79 -18.46 18.20
#